data_AF-A0A1V5D2Q9-F1
#
_entry.id   AF-A0A1V5D2Q9-F1
#
_cell.length_a   1.000
_cell.length_b   1.000
_cell.length_c   1.000
_cell.angle_alpha   90.00
_cell.angle_beta   90.00
_cell.angle_gamma   90.00
#
_symmetry.space_group_name_H-M   'P 1'
#
loop_
_entity.id
_entity.type
_entity.pdbx_description
1 polymer ?
#
loop_
_entity_poly.entity_id
_entity_poly.type
_entity_poly.pdbx_seq_one_letter_code
_entity_poly.pdbx_strand_id
1 'polypeptide(L)'
;MELWVGAFNLGLLYAFMAMGVFITFRVHDFPDITVDSSFVTGAAVTAVLIVAGINPLVALGLSFLAGACAGAITAFIHTRFNINGLLSGIIVMTGLYSVNLHIMGKSNIPLLDRPGIVSFAGKLNPGMAPEVWLGIVFLLVVALFWLLVSLFFMTDFGITMRATGNNPTMAGSTGVNVNAVKMMGIALANGFVAVSGSLVAQYQGFTDIGMGIGSIVFGLAAVIIGESIVRTRSVYGKVAGVIAGSIMFRLMVALALYAGLNPIDLKLITAVFVLVILVAPKLITGEGIGRVPLKKRIRRLIPARKFSIGLIALFCVAVIGSSMYVLVSRGLTPGKKKVTIGVVQLSDTGLLNITRDSFLDEMKRLGYEEGKTAIFYVENAHGDMATVNSIIDKFLVKKADIVVPISTGCAQAAINKIKDRPVVFATVANPFIIGAGKSDTDHMANVTGVYGAAPVDTLMELVTGIFPGPIKIGCMWDPSQQNAVYNADRLRSVISKNRNVAFVGATVTGSSEVYQAAVSLVGKGIDAIVLPPDNIVFSAFESIVKAAAARRIPIFISDVERLQDGALGACGYDYASSGMQAAKIVDRIIKGEKPAAIPFEQYKKLTIGINSKVAKDLGIEIPREVLARTTVTVGDDRIGLPGSAAKKTDSRPRRLALFVFSDSYVLKLVADGVMDELKKSGTLVRYNIRVDLKNAQNDYATAQAIIQDIVRQKYDYLITASTLALQVAANGNKQIPHIFGAVTDPYRMGVARSPADHIPNLTGVATFQPVESTIKAMRAIFPGARRIGIVWNPAEANSEACTEKARAAATQNGFQLVERTVNSTDEVRDAVAALLAKDIDLFFTSGDNTVILAFATIAALLKERKVPYFTNDPTDIQRGAFFSIGADYIEVGVETARMAEKVIAGESPKDIPIKDYAPEKIGVNQDLARLYGVKIPEHLLKKAAVKK
;
A
#
# COMPACT_ATOMS: atom_id res chain seq x y z
N MET A 1 -10.37 -24.12 -9.66
CA MET A 1 -9.77 -24.60 -10.93
C MET A 1 -9.12 -23.45 -11.68
N GLU A 2 -9.73 -22.27 -11.73
CA GLU A 2 -9.25 -21.10 -12.50
C GLU A 2 -7.82 -20.63 -12.16
N LEU A 3 -7.43 -20.57 -10.88
CA LEU A 3 -6.08 -20.14 -10.49
C LEU A 3 -4.97 -20.98 -11.14
N TRP A 4 -5.17 -22.30 -11.20
CA TRP A 4 -4.19 -23.25 -11.75
C TRP A 4 -4.08 -23.13 -13.27
N VAL A 5 -5.21 -22.99 -13.96
CA VAL A 5 -5.27 -22.81 -15.41
C VAL A 5 -4.67 -21.45 -15.80
N GLY A 6 -5.00 -20.39 -15.05
CA GLY A 6 -4.43 -19.06 -15.25
C GLY A 6 -2.93 -19.03 -15.03
N ALA A 7 -2.42 -19.71 -14.00
CA ALA A 7 -0.98 -19.84 -13.75
C ALA A 7 -0.26 -20.63 -14.86
N PHE A 8 -0.87 -21.69 -15.38
CA PHE A 8 -0.35 -22.44 -16.51
C PHE A 8 -0.27 -21.57 -17.77
N ASN A 9 -1.35 -20.85 -18.09
CA ASN A 9 -1.39 -19.93 -19.24
C ASN A 9 -0.32 -18.85 -19.11
N LEU A 10 -0.23 -18.17 -17.97
CA LEU A 10 0.84 -17.18 -17.72
C LEU A 10 2.23 -17.81 -17.84
N GLY A 11 2.43 -19.04 -17.34
CA GLY A 11 3.68 -19.78 -17.47
C GLY A 11 4.14 -19.96 -18.92
N LEU A 12 3.20 -20.28 -19.82
CA LEU A 12 3.44 -20.36 -21.26
C LEU A 12 3.81 -19.01 -21.87
N LEU A 13 3.14 -17.92 -21.48
CA LEU A 13 3.44 -16.57 -22.00
C LEU A 13 4.81 -16.07 -21.54
N TYR A 14 5.19 -16.35 -20.29
CA TYR A 14 6.51 -16.01 -19.75
C TYR A 14 7.64 -16.90 -20.28
N ALA A 15 7.33 -17.99 -20.99
CA ALA A 15 8.34 -18.87 -21.56
C ALA A 15 9.23 -18.16 -22.60
N PHE A 16 8.66 -17.20 -23.34
CA PHE A 16 9.41 -16.35 -24.29
C PHE A 16 10.45 -15.47 -23.57
N MET A 17 10.06 -14.84 -22.46
CA MET A 17 10.98 -14.08 -21.60
C MET A 17 12.06 -14.97 -21.00
N ALA A 18 11.70 -16.15 -20.47
CA ALA A 18 12.66 -17.11 -19.93
C ALA A 18 13.67 -17.55 -21.00
N MET A 19 13.22 -17.71 -22.26
CA MET A 19 14.10 -18.00 -23.40
C MET A 19 15.06 -16.84 -23.69
N GLY A 20 14.59 -15.59 -23.68
CA GLY A 20 15.47 -14.43 -23.83
C GLY A 20 16.54 -14.37 -22.74
N VAL A 21 16.15 -14.56 -21.48
CA VAL A 21 17.10 -14.61 -20.35
C VAL A 21 18.08 -15.78 -20.47
N PHE A 22 17.66 -16.94 -20.97
CA PHE A 22 18.58 -18.04 -21.25
C PHE A 22 19.64 -17.67 -22.29
N ILE A 23 19.27 -16.94 -23.34
CA ILE A 23 20.21 -16.51 -24.38
C ILE A 23 21.26 -15.57 -23.79
N THR A 24 20.84 -14.54 -23.07
CA THR A 24 21.80 -13.59 -22.50
C THR A 24 22.65 -14.22 -21.40
N PHE A 25 22.02 -14.86 -20.41
CA PHE A 25 22.71 -15.38 -19.23
C PHE A 25 23.49 -16.66 -19.50
N ARG A 26 22.92 -17.60 -20.27
CA ARG A 26 23.49 -18.95 -20.41
C ARG A 26 24.25 -19.17 -21.71
N VAL A 27 23.81 -18.54 -22.80
CA VAL A 27 24.48 -18.67 -24.10
C VAL A 27 25.61 -17.66 -24.23
N HIS A 28 25.43 -16.41 -23.78
CA HIS A 28 26.42 -15.34 -23.93
C HIS A 28 27.16 -14.93 -22.65
N ASP A 29 26.78 -15.47 -21.49
CA ASP A 29 27.31 -15.08 -20.17
C ASP A 29 27.25 -13.55 -19.95
N PHE A 30 26.13 -12.96 -20.33
CA PHE A 30 25.90 -11.52 -20.30
C PHE A 30 24.74 -11.19 -19.33
N PRO A 31 24.99 -10.46 -18.22
CA PRO A 31 23.96 -10.13 -17.23
C PRO A 31 23.09 -8.97 -17.74
N ASP A 32 22.10 -9.30 -18.58
CA ASP A 32 21.22 -8.32 -19.21
C ASP A 32 20.03 -7.93 -18.31
N ILE A 33 20.11 -6.76 -17.67
CA ILE A 33 19.00 -6.19 -16.90
C ILE A 33 18.01 -5.41 -17.82
N THR A 34 18.35 -5.17 -19.08
CA THR A 34 17.45 -4.49 -20.04
C THR A 34 16.13 -5.23 -20.22
N VAL A 35 16.12 -6.53 -19.93
CA VAL A 35 14.95 -7.43 -19.91
C VAL A 35 13.77 -6.82 -19.16
N ASP A 36 14.00 -6.15 -18.02
CA ASP A 36 12.92 -5.52 -17.24
C ASP A 36 12.18 -4.43 -18.01
N SER A 37 12.91 -3.58 -18.75
CA SER A 37 12.28 -2.53 -19.55
C SER A 37 11.86 -3.00 -20.94
N SER A 38 12.58 -3.93 -21.57
CA SER A 38 12.22 -4.43 -22.92
C SER A 38 10.96 -5.29 -22.90
N PHE A 39 10.67 -5.96 -21.77
CA PHE A 39 9.37 -6.60 -21.52
C PHE A 39 8.24 -5.55 -21.60
N VAL A 40 8.41 -4.43 -20.91
CA VAL A 40 7.44 -3.32 -20.93
C VAL A 40 7.39 -2.66 -22.31
N THR A 41 8.51 -2.53 -23.02
CA THR A 41 8.54 -2.01 -24.39
C THR A 41 7.66 -2.82 -25.32
N GLY A 42 7.71 -4.15 -25.21
CA GLY A 42 6.84 -5.02 -26.00
C GLY A 42 5.35 -4.84 -25.69
N ALA A 43 5.01 -4.73 -24.40
CA ALA A 43 3.66 -4.46 -23.93
C ALA A 43 3.15 -3.06 -24.36
N ALA A 44 4.01 -2.05 -24.29
CA ALA A 44 3.74 -0.65 -24.64
C ALA A 44 3.43 -0.50 -26.14
N VAL A 45 4.33 -0.98 -27.00
CA VAL A 45 4.15 -0.95 -28.45
C VAL A 45 2.87 -1.68 -28.85
N THR A 46 2.63 -2.86 -28.26
CA THR A 46 1.43 -3.64 -28.55
C THR A 46 0.15 -2.91 -28.16
N ALA A 47 0.12 -2.33 -26.96
CA ALA A 47 -1.07 -1.65 -26.48
C ALA A 47 -1.44 -0.44 -27.34
N VAL A 48 -0.44 0.38 -27.71
CA VAL A 48 -0.64 1.56 -28.55
C VAL A 48 -1.15 1.16 -29.93
N LEU A 49 -0.56 0.12 -30.54
CA LEU A 49 -0.96 -0.33 -31.87
C LEU A 49 -2.37 -0.95 -31.88
N ILE A 50 -2.72 -1.76 -30.86
CA ILE A 50 -4.07 -2.33 -30.73
C ILE A 50 -5.11 -1.23 -30.50
N VAL A 51 -4.79 -0.22 -29.68
CA VAL A 51 -5.67 0.94 -29.48
C VAL A 51 -5.85 1.75 -30.78
N ALA A 52 -4.79 1.84 -31.60
CA ALA A 52 -4.85 2.43 -32.93
C ALA A 52 -5.58 1.57 -33.98
N GLY A 53 -6.10 0.38 -33.60
CA GLY A 53 -6.85 -0.51 -34.48
C GLY A 53 -5.99 -1.39 -35.38
N ILE A 54 -4.68 -1.47 -35.13
CA ILE A 54 -3.76 -2.33 -35.89
C ILE A 54 -3.93 -3.79 -35.44
N ASN A 55 -3.78 -4.71 -36.39
CA ASN A 55 -3.92 -6.15 -36.13
C ASN A 55 -2.96 -6.61 -35.01
N PRO A 56 -3.45 -7.38 -34.01
CA PRO A 56 -2.64 -7.87 -32.89
C PRO A 56 -1.39 -8.67 -33.30
N LEU A 57 -1.41 -9.38 -34.43
CA LEU A 57 -0.26 -10.13 -34.93
C LEU A 57 0.83 -9.22 -35.49
N VAL A 58 0.45 -8.12 -36.16
CA VAL A 58 1.40 -7.11 -36.64
C VAL A 58 1.99 -6.36 -35.45
N ALA A 59 1.15 -6.06 -34.44
CA ALA A 59 1.59 -5.46 -33.19
C ALA A 59 2.63 -6.34 -32.46
N LEU A 60 2.42 -7.66 -32.45
CA LEU A 60 3.38 -8.63 -31.92
C LEU A 60 4.72 -8.57 -32.67
N GLY A 61 4.70 -8.53 -34.01
CA GLY A 61 5.92 -8.41 -34.82
C GLY A 61 6.69 -7.10 -34.58
N LEU A 62 5.97 -5.97 -34.50
CA LEU A 62 6.58 -4.68 -34.18
C LEU A 62 7.12 -4.63 -32.75
N SER A 63 6.46 -5.30 -31.81
CA SER A 63 6.94 -5.44 -30.43
C SER A 63 8.27 -6.19 -30.36
N PHE A 64 8.43 -7.26 -31.14
CA PHE A 64 9.68 -8.00 -31.27
C PHE A 64 10.82 -7.11 -31.78
N LEU A 65 10.56 -6.33 -32.84
CA LEU A 65 11.57 -5.43 -33.41
C LEU A 65 11.99 -4.33 -32.43
N ALA A 66 11.03 -3.73 -31.71
CA ALA A 66 11.32 -2.72 -30.70
C ALA A 66 12.18 -3.28 -29.55
N GLY A 67 11.84 -4.48 -29.06
CA GLY A 67 12.66 -5.21 -28.09
C GLY A 67 14.05 -5.53 -28.63
N ALA A 68 14.16 -5.98 -29.88
CA ALA A 68 15.44 -6.29 -30.49
C ALA A 68 16.33 -5.05 -30.63
N CYS A 69 15.76 -3.88 -30.95
CA CYS A 69 16.48 -2.61 -30.95
C CYS A 69 17.01 -2.25 -29.56
N ALA A 70 16.21 -2.43 -28.50
CA ALA A 70 16.65 -2.22 -27.11
C ALA A 70 17.86 -3.11 -26.75
N GLY A 71 17.81 -4.40 -27.11
CA GLY A 71 18.93 -5.31 -26.92
C GLY A 71 20.17 -4.95 -27.74
N ALA A 72 19.97 -4.54 -29.01
CA ALA A 72 21.07 -4.10 -29.87
C ALA A 72 21.77 -2.86 -29.32
N ILE A 73 21.02 -1.88 -28.79
CA ILE A 73 21.59 -0.69 -28.14
C ILE A 73 22.42 -1.09 -26.92
N THR A 74 21.89 -1.98 -26.08
CA THR A 74 22.60 -2.48 -24.88
C THR A 74 23.91 -3.15 -25.26
N ALA A 75 23.87 -4.03 -26.26
CA ALA A 75 25.05 -4.72 -26.74
C ALA A 75 26.03 -3.79 -27.45
N PHE A 76 25.54 -2.78 -28.17
CA PHE A 76 26.38 -1.75 -28.78
C PHE A 76 27.13 -0.96 -27.72
N ILE A 77 26.46 -0.56 -26.64
CA ILE A 77 27.11 0.17 -25.54
C ILE A 77 28.23 -0.68 -24.94
N HIS A 78 27.96 -1.95 -24.66
CA HIS A 78 28.95 -2.88 -24.12
C HIS A 78 30.12 -3.12 -25.09
N THR A 79 29.83 -3.45 -26.35
CA THR A 79 30.86 -3.87 -27.32
C THR A 79 31.67 -2.71 -27.89
N ARG A 80 31.08 -1.51 -28.03
CA ARG A 80 31.75 -0.35 -28.63
C ARG A 80 32.48 0.50 -27.61
N PHE A 81 31.86 0.75 -26.45
CA PHE A 81 32.44 1.61 -25.41
C PHE A 81 33.15 0.82 -24.31
N ASN A 82 33.15 -0.52 -24.39
CA ASN A 82 33.79 -1.42 -23.43
C ASN A 82 33.30 -1.20 -21.98
N ILE A 83 32.04 -0.81 -21.84
CA ILE A 83 31.37 -0.63 -20.55
C ILE A 83 30.94 -1.99 -20.02
N ASN A 84 30.97 -2.21 -18.70
CA ASN A 84 30.48 -3.46 -18.10
C ASN A 84 29.03 -3.78 -18.57
N GLY A 85 28.75 -5.04 -18.87
CA GLY A 85 27.44 -5.48 -19.36
C GLY A 85 26.28 -5.12 -18.42
N LEU A 86 26.49 -5.23 -17.11
CA LEU A 86 25.50 -4.85 -16.09
C LEU A 86 25.18 -3.35 -16.16
N LEU A 87 26.23 -2.51 -16.23
CA LEU A 87 26.05 -1.05 -16.29
C LEU A 87 25.40 -0.62 -17.61
N SER A 88 25.76 -1.27 -18.72
CA SER A 88 25.12 -1.07 -20.02
C SER A 88 23.63 -1.36 -19.95
N GLY A 89 23.25 -2.48 -19.31
CA GLY A 89 21.85 -2.83 -19.08
C GLY A 89 21.10 -1.82 -18.21
N ILE A 90 21.71 -1.33 -17.12
CA ILE A 90 21.08 -0.31 -16.25
C ILE A 90 20.83 1.00 -17.00
N ILE A 91 21.78 1.45 -17.85
CA ILE A 91 21.63 2.67 -18.65
C ILE A 91 20.44 2.54 -19.61
N VAL A 92 20.37 1.43 -20.36
CA VAL A 92 19.28 1.22 -21.31
C VAL A 92 17.95 0.98 -20.61
N MET A 93 17.92 0.23 -19.50
CA MET A 93 16.72 0.05 -18.68
C MET A 93 16.12 1.40 -18.23
N THR A 94 16.98 2.29 -17.72
CA THR A 94 16.59 3.63 -17.24
C THR A 94 16.10 4.52 -18.39
N GLY A 95 16.78 4.48 -19.54
CA GLY A 95 16.35 5.23 -20.74
C GLY A 95 15.02 4.71 -21.28
N LEU A 96 14.85 3.38 -21.37
CA LEU A 96 13.63 2.76 -21.87
C LEU A 96 12.42 3.02 -20.99
N TYR A 97 12.59 3.24 -19.68
CA TYR A 97 11.48 3.68 -18.83
C TYR A 97 10.83 4.95 -19.38
N SER A 98 11.64 5.95 -19.70
CA SER A 98 11.17 7.22 -20.29
C SER A 98 10.63 7.03 -21.71
N VAL A 99 11.30 6.22 -22.55
CA VAL A 99 10.86 5.95 -23.92
C VAL A 99 9.51 5.23 -23.94
N ASN A 100 9.30 4.23 -23.07
CA ASN A 100 8.05 3.49 -22.97
C ASN A 100 6.90 4.40 -22.55
N LEU A 101 7.13 5.33 -21.60
CA LEU A 101 6.14 6.35 -21.25
C LEU A 101 5.80 7.26 -22.43
N HIS A 102 6.77 7.63 -23.26
CA HIS A 102 6.51 8.42 -24.48
C HIS A 102 5.75 7.62 -25.54
N ILE A 103 6.07 6.33 -25.73
CA ILE A 103 5.34 5.44 -26.63
C ILE A 103 3.88 5.35 -26.20
N MET A 104 3.65 5.12 -24.90
CA MET A 104 2.30 4.91 -24.35
C MET A 104 1.49 6.20 -24.22
N GLY A 105 2.16 7.35 -24.04
CA GLY A 105 1.54 8.63 -23.70
C GLY A 105 0.93 8.69 -22.29
N LYS A 106 0.93 7.57 -21.56
CA LYS A 106 0.37 7.38 -20.22
C LYS A 106 0.96 6.14 -19.55
N SER A 107 0.90 6.03 -18.22
CA SER A 107 1.48 4.89 -17.50
C SER A 107 0.72 3.58 -17.64
N ASN A 108 -0.59 3.63 -17.89
CA ASN A 108 -1.40 2.43 -18.09
C ASN A 108 -2.37 2.58 -19.28
N ILE A 109 -2.42 1.55 -20.12
CA ILE A 109 -3.33 1.44 -21.26
C ILE A 109 -4.19 0.19 -21.09
N PRO A 110 -5.52 0.31 -20.86
CA PRO A 110 -6.41 -0.84 -20.87
C PRO A 110 -6.65 -1.33 -22.31
N LEU A 111 -6.81 -2.63 -22.46
CA LEU A 111 -7.04 -3.35 -23.72
C LEU A 111 -8.35 -4.15 -23.73
N LEU A 112 -9.18 -4.00 -22.68
CA LEU A 112 -10.38 -4.82 -22.43
C LEU A 112 -11.45 -4.73 -23.52
N ASP A 113 -11.66 -3.56 -24.12
CA ASP A 113 -12.67 -3.34 -25.17
C ASP A 113 -12.13 -3.52 -26.59
N ARG A 114 -10.88 -3.99 -26.74
CA ARG A 114 -10.22 -4.12 -28.04
C ARG A 114 -9.96 -5.59 -28.39
N PRO A 115 -10.18 -5.99 -29.65
CA PRO A 115 -9.96 -7.37 -30.05
C PRO A 115 -8.46 -7.70 -30.08
N GLY A 116 -7.97 -8.37 -29.05
CA GLY A 116 -6.60 -8.91 -28.97
C GLY A 116 -6.48 -10.35 -29.49
N ILE A 117 -5.28 -10.96 -29.37
CA ILE A 117 -5.02 -12.37 -29.71
C ILE A 117 -5.96 -13.31 -28.95
N VAL A 118 -6.26 -13.00 -27.68
CA VAL A 118 -7.20 -13.78 -26.85
C VAL A 118 -8.60 -13.81 -27.47
N SER A 119 -9.09 -12.67 -27.96
CA SER A 119 -10.39 -12.57 -28.61
C SER A 119 -10.43 -13.32 -29.95
N PHE A 120 -9.33 -13.30 -30.70
CA PHE A 120 -9.20 -14.03 -31.97
C PHE A 120 -9.21 -15.54 -31.73
N ALA A 121 -8.47 -16.01 -30.73
CA ALA A 121 -8.49 -17.40 -30.30
C ALA A 121 -9.89 -17.81 -29.82
N GLY A 122 -10.57 -16.94 -29.06
CA GLY A 122 -11.94 -17.17 -28.61
C GLY A 122 -12.96 -17.40 -29.74
N LYS A 123 -12.79 -16.75 -30.90
CA LYS A 123 -13.67 -16.97 -32.08
C LYS A 123 -13.54 -18.38 -32.68
N LEU A 124 -12.38 -19.01 -32.52
CA LEU A 124 -12.10 -20.37 -33.01
C LEU A 124 -12.44 -21.45 -31.97
N ASN A 125 -13.00 -21.07 -30.82
CA ASN A 125 -13.27 -22.00 -29.73
C ASN A 125 -14.38 -23.00 -30.11
N PRO A 126 -14.12 -24.32 -30.05
CA PRO A 126 -15.10 -25.35 -30.38
C PRO A 126 -16.17 -25.57 -29.27
N GLY A 127 -16.34 -24.62 -28.35
CA GLY A 127 -17.30 -24.67 -27.24
C GLY A 127 -16.71 -25.10 -25.89
N MET A 128 -15.39 -25.07 -25.74
CA MET A 128 -14.71 -25.37 -24.47
C MET A 128 -14.69 -24.16 -23.53
N ALA A 129 -14.41 -24.38 -22.24
CA ALA A 129 -14.17 -23.30 -21.29
C ALA A 129 -13.07 -22.35 -21.82
N PRO A 130 -13.27 -21.02 -21.84
CA PRO A 130 -12.35 -20.07 -22.48
C PRO A 130 -10.91 -20.19 -21.99
N GLU A 131 -10.68 -20.35 -20.69
CA GLU A 131 -9.33 -20.44 -20.12
C GLU A 131 -8.59 -21.71 -20.55
N VAL A 132 -9.33 -22.81 -20.70
CA VAL A 132 -8.79 -24.12 -21.13
C VAL A 132 -8.45 -24.08 -22.63
N TRP A 133 -9.34 -23.51 -23.44
CA TRP A 133 -9.09 -23.33 -24.87
C TRP A 133 -7.85 -22.45 -25.12
N LEU A 134 -7.74 -21.32 -24.41
CA LEU A 134 -6.57 -20.46 -24.49
C LEU A 134 -5.29 -21.19 -24.08
N GLY A 135 -5.35 -22.05 -23.05
CA GLY A 135 -4.22 -22.88 -22.65
C GLY A 135 -3.76 -23.84 -23.74
N ILE A 136 -4.67 -24.46 -24.49
CA ILE A 136 -4.34 -25.32 -25.63
C ILE A 136 -3.69 -24.51 -26.76
N VAL A 137 -4.26 -23.35 -27.10
CA VAL A 137 -3.72 -22.47 -28.15
C VAL A 137 -2.30 -22.01 -27.79
N PHE A 138 -2.09 -21.52 -26.57
CA PHE A 138 -0.77 -21.10 -26.12
C PHE A 138 0.22 -22.26 -26.05
N LEU A 139 -0.23 -23.46 -25.68
CA LEU A 139 0.62 -24.65 -25.69
C LEU A 139 1.12 -24.98 -27.11
N LEU A 140 0.25 -24.92 -28.12
CA LEU A 140 0.63 -25.12 -29.52
C LEU A 140 1.61 -24.05 -30.00
N VAL A 141 1.35 -22.79 -29.67
CA VAL A 141 2.24 -21.67 -30.02
C VAL A 141 3.62 -21.84 -29.38
N VAL A 142 3.67 -22.21 -28.09
CA VAL A 142 4.93 -22.45 -27.37
C VAL A 142 5.64 -23.71 -27.88
N ALA A 143 4.91 -24.75 -28.29
CA ALA A 143 5.50 -25.95 -28.90
C ALA A 143 6.15 -25.63 -30.26
N LEU A 144 5.49 -24.82 -31.10
CA LEU A 144 6.08 -24.33 -32.34
C LEU A 144 7.31 -23.45 -32.06
N PHE A 145 7.22 -22.53 -31.09
CA PHE A 145 8.34 -21.70 -30.67
C PHE A 145 9.53 -22.53 -30.20
N TRP A 146 9.29 -23.54 -29.36
CA TRP A 146 10.31 -24.50 -28.91
C TRP A 146 11.02 -25.17 -30.09
N LEU A 147 10.26 -25.66 -31.07
CA LEU A 147 10.81 -26.30 -32.27
C LEU A 147 11.69 -25.33 -33.07
N LEU A 148 11.18 -24.13 -33.36
CA LEU A 148 11.89 -23.12 -34.14
C LEU A 148 13.19 -22.66 -33.47
N VAL A 149 13.16 -22.37 -32.17
CA VAL A 149 14.36 -21.96 -31.42
C VAL A 149 15.37 -23.10 -31.33
N SER A 150 14.91 -24.34 -31.15
CA SER A 150 15.81 -25.49 -31.12
C SER A 150 16.50 -25.71 -32.46
N LEU A 151 15.77 -25.59 -33.57
CA LEU A 151 16.32 -25.66 -34.92
C LEU A 151 17.30 -24.50 -35.17
N PHE A 152 16.97 -23.28 -34.75
CA PHE A 152 17.86 -22.12 -34.85
C PHE A 152 19.22 -22.39 -34.19
N PHE A 153 19.25 -22.94 -32.98
CA PHE A 153 20.51 -23.27 -32.30
C PHE A 153 21.33 -24.39 -32.94
N MET A 154 20.76 -25.13 -33.89
CA MET A 154 21.46 -26.13 -34.69
C MET A 154 22.00 -25.58 -36.02
N THR A 155 21.59 -24.40 -36.45
CA THR A 155 22.19 -23.73 -37.61
C THR A 155 23.64 -23.33 -37.34
N ASP A 156 24.42 -23.10 -38.39
CA ASP A 156 25.81 -22.64 -38.29
C ASP A 156 25.91 -21.40 -37.40
N PHE A 157 25.03 -20.42 -37.62
CA PHE A 157 24.96 -19.22 -36.80
C PHE A 157 24.63 -19.52 -35.33
N GLY A 158 23.69 -20.43 -35.06
CA GLY A 158 23.35 -20.85 -33.70
C GLY A 158 24.47 -21.62 -32.98
N ILE A 159 25.27 -22.39 -33.72
CA ILE A 159 26.47 -23.05 -33.21
C ILE A 159 27.55 -22.00 -32.90
N THR A 160 27.78 -21.06 -33.83
CA THR A 160 28.70 -19.93 -33.63
C THR A 160 28.31 -19.11 -32.42
N MET A 161 27.03 -18.80 -32.23
CA MET A 161 26.53 -18.07 -31.06
C MET A 161 26.90 -18.76 -29.75
N ARG A 162 26.67 -20.08 -29.66
CA ARG A 162 27.06 -20.88 -28.48
C ARG A 162 28.57 -20.97 -28.29
N ALA A 163 29.34 -21.07 -29.38
CA ALA A 163 30.80 -21.09 -29.33
C ALA A 163 31.36 -19.76 -28.80
N THR A 164 30.81 -18.62 -29.27
CA THR A 164 31.28 -17.28 -28.86
C THR A 164 31.06 -16.99 -27.37
N GLY A 165 29.99 -17.50 -26.76
CA GLY A 165 29.79 -17.33 -25.33
C GLY A 165 30.54 -18.35 -24.46
N ASN A 166 30.73 -19.59 -24.93
CA ASN A 166 31.54 -20.57 -24.22
C ASN A 166 33.04 -20.22 -24.22
N ASN A 167 33.56 -19.76 -25.35
CA ASN A 167 34.97 -19.38 -25.48
C ASN A 167 35.14 -18.29 -26.56
N PRO A 168 35.05 -17.00 -26.18
CA PRO A 168 35.15 -15.89 -27.14
C PRO A 168 36.53 -15.82 -27.80
N THR A 169 37.60 -16.18 -27.11
CA THR A 169 38.98 -16.17 -27.64
C THR A 169 39.14 -17.19 -28.76
N MET A 170 38.63 -18.41 -28.56
CA MET A 170 38.68 -19.46 -29.59
C MET A 170 37.84 -19.05 -30.80
N ALA A 171 36.60 -18.58 -30.60
CA ALA A 171 35.74 -18.15 -31.70
C ALA A 171 36.40 -17.00 -32.50
N GLY A 172 36.99 -16.02 -31.82
CA GLY A 172 37.76 -14.94 -32.46
C GLY A 172 38.94 -15.45 -33.29
N SER A 173 39.68 -16.44 -32.80
CA SER A 173 40.81 -17.04 -33.53
C SER A 173 40.39 -17.81 -34.79
N THR A 174 39.13 -18.25 -34.87
CA THR A 174 38.54 -18.91 -36.04
C THR A 174 37.91 -17.94 -37.05
N GLY A 175 38.12 -16.62 -36.89
CA GLY A 175 37.62 -15.59 -37.81
C GLY A 175 36.20 -15.09 -37.52
N VAL A 176 35.59 -15.49 -36.39
CA VAL A 176 34.25 -15.03 -35.99
C VAL A 176 34.34 -13.66 -35.32
N ASN A 177 33.53 -12.71 -35.78
CA ASN A 177 33.36 -11.43 -35.10
C ASN A 177 32.49 -11.61 -33.83
N VAL A 178 33.16 -11.82 -32.68
CA VAL A 178 32.52 -12.05 -31.38
C VAL A 178 31.57 -10.91 -31.00
N ASN A 179 31.93 -9.67 -31.30
CA ASN A 179 31.12 -8.50 -30.93
C ASN A 179 29.81 -8.45 -31.74
N ALA A 180 29.88 -8.72 -33.05
CA ALA A 180 28.70 -8.78 -33.90
C ALA A 180 27.76 -9.92 -33.48
N VAL A 181 28.30 -11.10 -33.17
CA VAL A 181 27.51 -12.26 -32.74
C VAL A 181 26.85 -12.00 -31.37
N LYS A 182 27.58 -11.40 -30.41
CA LYS A 182 27.01 -10.97 -29.13
C LYS A 182 25.89 -9.94 -29.32
N MET A 183 26.08 -8.97 -30.21
CA MET A 183 25.07 -7.96 -30.50
C MET A 183 23.78 -8.57 -31.05
N MET A 184 23.90 -9.48 -32.02
CA MET A 184 22.75 -10.20 -32.56
C MET A 184 22.07 -11.09 -31.52
N GLY A 185 22.85 -11.75 -30.65
CA GLY A 185 22.29 -12.61 -29.58
C GLY A 185 21.51 -11.83 -28.53
N ILE A 186 22.06 -10.72 -28.04
CA ILE A 186 21.38 -9.85 -27.05
C ILE A 186 20.16 -9.15 -27.68
N ALA A 187 20.24 -8.75 -28.95
CA ALA A 187 19.09 -8.23 -29.69
C ALA A 187 17.97 -9.27 -29.80
N LEU A 188 18.28 -10.49 -30.27
CA LEU A 188 17.32 -11.58 -30.37
C LEU A 188 16.65 -11.89 -29.02
N ALA A 189 17.46 -11.91 -27.95
CA ALA A 189 16.96 -12.16 -26.60
C ALA A 189 15.92 -11.13 -26.15
N ASN A 190 16.21 -9.83 -26.29
CA ASN A 190 15.28 -8.76 -25.93
C ASN A 190 14.05 -8.72 -26.85
N GLY A 191 14.17 -9.17 -28.10
CA GLY A 191 13.02 -9.39 -28.97
C GLY A 191 12.05 -10.43 -28.41
N PHE A 192 12.55 -11.58 -27.93
CA PHE A 192 11.70 -12.59 -27.28
C PHE A 192 11.08 -12.11 -25.97
N VAL A 193 11.82 -11.33 -25.19
CA VAL A 193 11.30 -10.70 -23.96
C VAL A 193 10.16 -9.74 -24.28
N ALA A 194 10.29 -8.91 -25.32
CA ALA A 194 9.23 -8.01 -25.76
C ALA A 194 7.98 -8.75 -26.26
N VAL A 195 8.15 -9.86 -26.99
CA VAL A 195 7.03 -10.74 -27.38
C VAL A 195 6.30 -11.28 -26.15
N SER A 196 7.03 -11.67 -25.10
CA SER A 196 6.43 -12.09 -23.83
C SER A 196 5.58 -10.97 -23.21
N GLY A 197 6.11 -9.74 -23.14
CA GLY A 197 5.38 -8.59 -22.60
C GLY A 197 4.12 -8.26 -23.41
N SER A 198 4.21 -8.31 -24.74
CA SER A 198 3.08 -8.16 -25.65
C SER A 198 1.96 -9.16 -25.37
N LEU A 199 2.29 -10.45 -25.26
CA LEU A 199 1.31 -11.49 -25.01
C LEU A 199 0.71 -11.40 -23.61
N VAL A 200 1.52 -11.08 -22.60
CA VAL A 200 1.04 -10.91 -21.22
C VAL A 200 0.08 -9.72 -21.12
N ALA A 201 0.39 -8.59 -21.77
CA ALA A 201 -0.51 -7.43 -21.80
C ALA A 201 -1.86 -7.75 -22.46
N GLN A 202 -1.84 -8.47 -23.57
CA GLN A 202 -3.06 -8.91 -24.25
C GLN A 202 -3.86 -9.93 -23.43
N TYR A 203 -3.19 -10.77 -22.63
CA TYR A 203 -3.85 -11.74 -21.75
C TYR A 203 -4.45 -11.09 -20.50
N GLN A 204 -3.73 -10.15 -19.88
CA GLN A 204 -4.19 -9.43 -18.69
C GLN A 204 -5.21 -8.33 -19.03
N GLY A 205 -5.24 -7.87 -20.28
CA GLY A 205 -6.16 -6.84 -20.75
C GLY A 205 -5.72 -5.41 -20.39
N PHE A 206 -4.47 -5.21 -20.02
CA PHE A 206 -3.88 -3.88 -19.78
C PHE A 206 -2.35 -3.94 -19.90
N THR A 207 -1.73 -2.77 -20.11
CA THR A 207 -0.28 -2.58 -20.05
C THR A 207 0.02 -1.50 -19.03
N ASP A 208 0.92 -1.77 -18.08
CA ASP A 208 1.39 -0.83 -17.06
C ASP A 208 2.92 -0.64 -17.13
N ILE A 209 3.41 0.57 -16.84
CA ILE A 209 4.85 0.88 -16.89
C ILE A 209 5.68 0.06 -15.89
N GLY A 210 5.10 -0.32 -14.74
CA GLY A 210 5.74 -1.10 -13.68
C GLY A 210 5.68 -2.62 -13.89
N MET A 211 4.97 -3.11 -14.91
CA MET A 211 4.71 -4.56 -15.07
C MET A 211 5.97 -5.41 -15.35
N GLY A 212 7.07 -4.78 -15.77
CA GLY A 212 8.35 -5.44 -16.05
C GLY A 212 9.32 -5.48 -14.87
N ILE A 213 9.01 -4.80 -13.75
CA ILE A 213 9.92 -4.74 -12.60
C ILE A 213 10.13 -6.16 -12.03
N GLY A 214 11.38 -6.64 -12.06
CA GLY A 214 11.74 -7.97 -11.57
C GLY A 214 11.50 -9.11 -12.57
N SER A 215 11.20 -8.80 -13.82
CA SER A 215 11.03 -9.82 -14.88
C SER A 215 12.29 -10.65 -15.11
N ILE A 216 13.48 -10.05 -14.97
CA ILE A 216 14.77 -10.72 -15.06
C ILE A 216 14.93 -11.78 -13.97
N VAL A 217 14.46 -11.50 -12.76
CA VAL A 217 14.50 -12.45 -11.63
C VAL A 217 13.61 -13.65 -11.94
N PHE A 218 12.41 -13.41 -12.49
CA PHE A 218 11.51 -14.47 -12.91
C PHE A 218 12.12 -15.32 -14.04
N GLY A 219 12.73 -14.69 -15.04
CA GLY A 219 13.37 -15.41 -16.14
C GLY A 219 14.56 -16.26 -15.67
N LEU A 220 15.41 -15.72 -14.81
CA LEU A 220 16.56 -16.44 -14.26
C LEU A 220 16.11 -17.62 -13.40
N ALA A 221 15.08 -17.42 -12.56
CA ALA A 221 14.46 -18.48 -11.79
C ALA A 221 13.93 -19.61 -12.69
N ALA A 222 13.20 -19.26 -13.75
CA ALA A 222 12.66 -20.21 -14.72
C ALA A 222 13.78 -21.02 -15.40
N VAL A 223 14.87 -20.37 -15.83
CA VAL A 223 16.03 -21.04 -16.42
C VAL A 223 16.68 -22.01 -15.44
N ILE A 224 16.92 -21.58 -14.21
CA ILE A 224 17.57 -22.41 -13.18
C ILE A 224 16.70 -23.62 -12.81
N ILE A 225 15.40 -23.42 -12.62
CA ILE A 225 14.44 -24.50 -12.36
C ILE A 225 14.45 -25.47 -13.55
N GLY A 226 14.37 -24.96 -14.76
CA GLY A 226 14.37 -25.74 -15.99
C GLY A 226 15.59 -26.64 -16.15
N GLU A 227 16.80 -26.09 -15.98
CA GLU A 227 18.05 -26.84 -16.03
C GLU A 227 18.16 -27.89 -14.90
N SER A 228 17.61 -27.58 -13.72
CA SER A 228 17.63 -28.51 -12.59
C SER A 228 16.77 -29.76 -12.84
N ILE A 229 15.64 -29.60 -13.54
CA ILE A 229 14.69 -30.66 -13.88
C ILE A 229 15.19 -31.45 -15.11
N VAL A 230 15.55 -30.74 -16.18
CA VAL A 230 15.91 -31.34 -17.47
C VAL A 230 17.43 -31.42 -17.61
N ARG A 231 18.03 -32.42 -16.95
CA ARG A 231 19.47 -32.71 -17.04
C ARG A 231 19.83 -33.40 -18.36
N THR A 232 19.93 -32.63 -19.44
CA THR A 232 20.31 -33.15 -20.76
C THR A 232 21.43 -32.32 -21.41
N ARG A 233 22.23 -32.97 -22.26
CA ARG A 233 23.23 -32.27 -23.09
C ARG A 233 22.67 -31.79 -24.43
N SER A 234 21.51 -32.31 -24.84
CA SER A 234 20.83 -31.93 -26.08
C SER A 234 20.30 -30.50 -26.00
N VAL A 235 20.43 -29.75 -27.10
CA VAL A 235 19.90 -28.39 -27.22
C VAL A 235 18.37 -28.40 -27.08
N TYR A 236 17.69 -29.33 -27.75
CA TYR A 236 16.23 -29.52 -27.65
C TYR A 236 15.76 -29.66 -26.21
N GLY A 237 16.50 -30.45 -25.41
CA GLY A 237 16.19 -30.67 -24.01
C GLY A 237 16.46 -29.44 -23.14
N LYS A 238 17.50 -28.65 -23.43
CA LYS A 238 17.75 -27.38 -22.72
C LYS A 238 16.64 -26.35 -22.98
N VAL A 239 16.25 -26.14 -24.24
CA VAL A 239 15.17 -25.22 -24.62
C VAL A 239 13.84 -25.67 -24.00
N ALA A 240 13.50 -26.97 -24.08
CA ALA A 240 12.32 -27.53 -23.42
C ALA A 240 12.36 -27.33 -21.89
N GLY A 241 13.54 -27.51 -21.28
CA GLY A 241 13.76 -27.30 -19.87
C GLY A 241 13.44 -25.87 -19.43
N VAL A 242 13.89 -24.86 -20.16
CA VAL A 242 13.59 -23.44 -19.86
C VAL A 242 12.09 -23.16 -19.90
N ILE A 243 11.39 -23.67 -20.92
CA ILE A 243 9.94 -23.53 -21.05
C ILE A 243 9.21 -24.21 -19.87
N ALA A 244 9.57 -25.45 -19.56
CA ALA A 244 9.02 -26.18 -18.42
C ALA A 244 9.29 -25.46 -17.09
N GLY A 245 10.48 -24.86 -16.95
CA GLY A 245 10.85 -24.06 -15.78
C GLY A 245 9.98 -22.82 -15.60
N SER A 246 9.60 -22.13 -16.67
CA SER A 246 8.67 -20.99 -16.64
C SER A 246 7.28 -21.40 -16.14
N ILE A 247 6.77 -22.53 -16.63
CA ILE A 247 5.47 -23.08 -16.20
C ILE A 247 5.53 -23.49 -14.73
N MET A 248 6.57 -24.21 -14.33
CA MET A 248 6.77 -24.64 -12.94
C MET A 248 6.84 -23.44 -11.99
N PHE A 249 7.58 -22.40 -12.37
CA PHE A 249 7.69 -21.19 -11.57
C PHE A 249 6.32 -20.54 -11.32
N ARG A 250 5.48 -20.39 -12.35
CA ARG A 250 4.12 -19.82 -12.19
C ARG A 250 3.20 -20.73 -11.39
N LEU A 251 3.33 -22.04 -11.49
CA LEU A 251 2.57 -22.98 -10.66
C LEU A 251 2.99 -22.94 -9.18
N MET A 252 4.27 -22.68 -8.88
CA MET A 252 4.74 -22.47 -7.50
C MET A 252 4.12 -21.21 -6.87
N VAL A 253 4.03 -20.12 -7.64
CA VAL A 253 3.35 -18.89 -7.22
C VAL A 253 1.87 -19.15 -6.94
N ALA A 254 1.18 -19.88 -7.82
CA ALA A 254 -0.22 -20.25 -7.61
C ALA A 254 -0.41 -21.12 -6.35
N LEU A 255 0.51 -22.04 -6.09
CA LEU A 255 0.49 -22.87 -4.90
C LEU A 255 0.70 -22.04 -3.62
N ALA A 256 1.61 -21.07 -3.64
CA ALA A 256 1.83 -20.16 -2.51
C ALA A 256 0.56 -19.39 -2.13
N LEU A 257 -0.14 -18.85 -3.14
CA LEU A 257 -1.43 -18.19 -2.95
C LEU A 257 -2.51 -19.16 -2.46
N TYR A 258 -2.53 -20.39 -2.98
CA TYR A 258 -3.45 -21.43 -2.53
C TYR A 258 -3.22 -21.84 -1.06
N ALA A 259 -1.96 -21.84 -0.60
CA ALA A 259 -1.60 -22.09 0.79
C ALA A 259 -2.03 -20.95 1.74
N GLY A 260 -2.63 -19.88 1.22
CA GLY A 260 -3.17 -18.76 2.01
C GLY A 260 -2.13 -17.71 2.39
N LEU A 261 -0.96 -17.72 1.73
CA LEU A 261 0.06 -16.69 1.92
C LEU A 261 -0.43 -15.34 1.41
N ASN A 262 -0.01 -14.26 2.09
CA ASN A 262 -0.41 -12.91 1.72
C ASN A 262 0.17 -12.57 0.34
N PRO A 263 -0.62 -12.08 -0.63
CA PRO A 263 -0.12 -11.61 -1.90
C PRO A 263 1.00 -10.56 -1.81
N ILE A 264 1.01 -9.75 -0.75
CA ILE A 264 2.06 -8.75 -0.51
C ILE A 264 3.43 -9.44 -0.35
N ASP A 265 3.45 -10.64 0.25
CA ASP A 265 4.67 -11.42 0.49
C ASP A 265 5.14 -12.20 -0.74
N LEU A 266 4.43 -12.13 -1.87
CA LEU A 266 4.69 -12.98 -3.03
C LEU A 266 6.09 -12.76 -3.62
N LYS A 267 6.61 -11.52 -3.56
CA LYS A 267 7.99 -11.19 -3.96
C LYS A 267 9.01 -11.83 -3.01
N LEU A 268 8.76 -11.81 -1.71
CA LEU A 268 9.62 -12.45 -0.70
C LEU A 268 9.61 -13.98 -0.85
N ILE A 269 8.42 -14.57 -0.97
CA ILE A 269 8.25 -16.01 -1.17
C ILE A 269 8.94 -16.47 -2.45
N THR A 270 8.80 -15.70 -3.53
CA THR A 270 9.53 -15.93 -4.77
C THR A 270 11.04 -15.93 -4.54
N ALA A 271 11.57 -14.91 -3.86
CA ALA A 271 13.00 -14.80 -3.57
C ALA A 271 13.51 -15.99 -2.75
N VAL A 272 12.75 -16.42 -1.74
CA VAL A 272 13.05 -17.61 -0.92
C VAL A 272 13.03 -18.88 -1.77
N PHE A 273 12.03 -19.05 -2.65
CA PHE A 273 11.98 -20.21 -3.53
C PHE A 273 13.19 -20.28 -4.47
N VAL A 274 13.55 -19.15 -5.09
CA VAL A 274 14.72 -19.08 -5.96
C VAL A 274 15.99 -19.42 -5.18
N LEU A 275 16.16 -18.89 -3.96
CA LEU A 275 17.28 -19.19 -3.09
C LEU A 275 17.35 -20.68 -2.74
N VAL A 276 16.23 -21.30 -2.34
CA VAL A 276 16.16 -22.72 -2.02
C VAL A 276 16.54 -23.58 -3.23
N ILE A 277 16.01 -23.25 -4.42
CA ILE A 277 16.32 -23.96 -5.66
C ILE A 277 17.79 -23.81 -6.06
N LEU A 278 18.39 -22.64 -5.84
CA LEU A 278 19.81 -22.39 -6.11
C LEU A 278 20.75 -23.16 -5.16
N VAL A 279 20.37 -23.26 -3.89
CA VAL A 279 21.21 -23.85 -2.83
C VAL A 279 21.05 -25.36 -2.75
N ALA A 280 19.85 -25.90 -3.01
CA ALA A 280 19.57 -27.33 -2.90
C ALA A 280 20.53 -28.22 -3.73
N PRO A 281 20.84 -27.92 -5.01
CA PRO A 281 21.81 -28.69 -5.78
C PRO A 281 23.22 -28.68 -5.18
N LYS A 282 23.68 -27.54 -4.64
CA LYS A 282 25.03 -27.38 -4.06
C LYS A 282 25.18 -28.20 -2.76
N LEU A 283 24.13 -28.26 -1.95
CA LEU A 283 24.08 -29.12 -0.76
C LEU A 283 24.14 -30.61 -1.13
N ILE A 284 23.62 -30.98 -2.30
CA ILE A 284 23.58 -32.38 -2.78
C ILE A 284 24.90 -32.80 -3.44
N THR A 285 25.57 -31.92 -4.20
CA THR A 285 26.83 -32.25 -4.90
C THR A 285 28.09 -32.11 -4.03
N GLY A 286 28.01 -31.38 -2.91
CA GLY A 286 29.13 -31.25 -1.97
C GLY A 286 30.30 -30.41 -2.50
N GLU A 287 30.08 -29.62 -3.55
CA GLU A 287 31.05 -28.64 -4.05
C GLU A 287 30.74 -27.27 -3.44
N GLY A 288 31.60 -26.82 -2.51
CA GLY A 288 31.72 -25.40 -2.17
C GLY A 288 31.39 -24.95 -0.74
N ILE A 289 31.00 -25.83 0.19
CA ILE A 289 30.86 -25.45 1.60
C ILE A 289 31.81 -26.32 2.42
N GLY A 290 32.67 -25.67 3.21
CA GLY A 290 33.78 -26.26 3.96
C GLY A 290 33.43 -27.59 4.63
N ARG A 291 34.42 -28.50 4.61
CA ARG A 291 34.36 -29.87 5.13
C ARG A 291 33.62 -29.96 6.47
N VAL A 292 32.36 -30.42 6.44
CA VAL A 292 31.71 -31.04 7.61
C VAL A 292 31.68 -32.55 7.39
N PRO A 293 32.19 -33.37 8.32
CA PRO A 293 32.36 -34.80 8.12
C PRO A 293 31.04 -35.54 8.31
N LEU A 294 30.15 -35.50 7.30
CA LEU A 294 28.95 -36.35 7.25
C LEU A 294 28.99 -37.33 6.06
N LYS A 295 30.20 -37.73 5.66
CA LYS A 295 30.48 -38.29 4.32
C LYS A 295 30.23 -39.80 4.13
N LYS A 296 29.55 -40.51 5.04
CA LYS A 296 29.39 -41.98 4.87
C LYS A 296 28.00 -42.60 5.01
N ARG A 297 26.96 -41.89 5.48
CA ARG A 297 25.64 -42.55 5.71
C ARG A 297 24.54 -42.23 4.69
N ILE A 298 24.56 -41.08 4.04
CA ILE A 298 23.44 -40.64 3.17
C ILE A 298 23.59 -41.11 1.72
N ARG A 299 24.82 -41.40 1.27
CA ARG A 299 25.11 -41.75 -0.14
C ARG A 299 24.64 -43.16 -0.56
N ARG A 300 24.22 -44.00 0.38
CA ARG A 300 23.78 -45.38 0.11
C ARG A 300 22.27 -45.57 -0.06
N LEU A 301 21.43 -44.59 0.26
CA LEU A 301 19.98 -44.81 0.30
C LEU A 301 19.19 -44.22 -0.87
N ILE A 302 19.67 -43.16 -1.55
CA ILE A 302 18.88 -42.54 -2.62
C ILE A 302 19.80 -41.99 -3.74
N PRO A 303 19.74 -42.51 -4.99
CA PRO A 303 20.47 -41.93 -6.11
C PRO A 303 19.94 -40.51 -6.42
N ALA A 304 20.83 -39.59 -6.80
CA ALA A 304 20.56 -38.14 -6.93
C ALA A 304 19.31 -37.75 -7.75
N ARG A 305 18.82 -38.63 -8.63
CA ARG A 305 17.59 -38.47 -9.43
C ARG A 305 16.32 -38.55 -8.57
N LYS A 306 16.34 -39.34 -7.49
CA LYS A 306 15.22 -39.55 -6.54
C LYS A 306 15.19 -38.52 -5.42
N PHE A 307 16.26 -37.74 -5.19
CA PHE A 307 16.28 -36.69 -4.16
C PHE A 307 15.68 -35.36 -4.65
N SER A 308 15.83 -35.00 -5.93
CA SER A 308 15.09 -33.87 -6.52
C SER A 308 13.59 -34.14 -6.59
N ILE A 309 13.21 -35.37 -6.99
CA ILE A 309 11.83 -35.87 -6.91
C ILE A 309 11.39 -35.97 -5.44
N GLY A 310 12.30 -36.33 -4.54
CA GLY A 310 12.10 -36.38 -3.10
C GLY A 310 11.88 -35.03 -2.47
N LEU A 311 12.51 -33.95 -2.95
CA LEU A 311 12.27 -32.58 -2.47
C LEU A 311 10.91 -32.06 -2.95
N ILE A 312 10.55 -32.37 -4.20
CA ILE A 312 9.21 -32.10 -4.76
C ILE A 312 8.16 -32.93 -4.00
N ALA A 313 8.44 -34.17 -3.65
CA ALA A 313 7.55 -35.04 -2.88
C ALA A 313 7.47 -34.62 -1.41
N LEU A 314 8.56 -34.19 -0.77
CA LEU A 314 8.59 -33.67 0.59
C LEU A 314 7.85 -32.34 0.67
N PHE A 315 7.93 -31.53 -0.40
CA PHE A 315 7.13 -30.33 -0.56
C PHE A 315 5.66 -30.66 -0.81
N CYS A 316 5.33 -31.64 -1.64
CA CYS A 316 3.96 -32.17 -1.76
C CYS A 316 3.43 -32.74 -0.44
N VAL A 317 4.26 -33.40 0.38
CA VAL A 317 3.90 -33.91 1.70
C VAL A 317 3.78 -32.79 2.73
N ALA A 318 4.56 -31.71 2.64
CA ALA A 318 4.40 -30.51 3.45
C ALA A 318 3.14 -29.71 3.06
N VAL A 319 2.79 -29.70 1.77
CA VAL A 319 1.56 -29.12 1.21
C VAL A 319 0.34 -29.97 1.59
N ILE A 320 0.43 -31.30 1.51
CA ILE A 320 -0.60 -32.22 1.96
C ILE A 320 -0.72 -32.15 3.48
N GLY A 321 0.38 -32.08 4.22
CA GLY A 321 0.41 -31.97 5.68
C GLY A 321 -0.18 -30.65 6.18
N SER A 322 0.10 -29.53 5.51
CA SER A 322 -0.54 -28.23 5.80
C SER A 322 -2.00 -28.19 5.35
N SER A 323 -2.34 -28.78 4.21
CA SER A 323 -3.73 -28.94 3.76
C SER A 323 -4.54 -29.85 4.69
N MET A 324 -3.91 -30.89 5.25
CA MET A 324 -4.50 -31.83 6.20
C MET A 324 -4.58 -31.23 7.61
N TYR A 325 -3.64 -30.36 8.01
CA TYR A 325 -3.77 -29.53 9.21
C TYR A 325 -4.93 -28.53 9.10
N VAL A 326 -5.16 -27.95 7.92
CA VAL A 326 -6.34 -27.10 7.62
C VAL A 326 -7.63 -27.93 7.55
N LEU A 327 -7.57 -29.19 7.09
CA LEU A 327 -8.72 -30.10 7.07
C LEU A 327 -9.09 -30.60 8.48
N VAL A 328 -8.09 -30.88 9.32
CA VAL A 328 -8.27 -31.38 10.70
C VAL A 328 -8.66 -30.24 11.65
N SER A 329 -8.22 -29.00 11.41
CA SER A 329 -8.67 -27.83 12.17
C SER A 329 -10.08 -27.34 11.81
N ARG A 330 -10.75 -27.96 10.83
CA ARG A 330 -12.17 -27.70 10.48
C ARG A 330 -13.16 -28.62 11.19
N GLY A 331 -12.70 -29.46 12.11
CA GLY A 331 -13.56 -30.29 12.95
C GLY A 331 -14.14 -29.55 14.16
N LEU A 332 -14.94 -28.50 13.97
CA LEU A 332 -15.81 -27.93 15.01
C LEU A 332 -17.17 -27.56 14.40
N THR A 333 -18.15 -28.40 14.72
CA THR A 333 -19.62 -28.20 14.78
C THR A 333 -20.34 -27.28 13.77
N PRO A 334 -21.48 -27.72 13.18
CA PRO A 334 -22.25 -26.91 12.24
C PRO A 334 -23.03 -25.80 12.95
N GLY A 335 -22.38 -24.65 13.15
CA GLY A 335 -23.05 -23.38 13.44
C GLY A 335 -23.53 -22.72 12.15
N LYS A 336 -24.58 -21.88 12.25
CA LYS A 336 -25.13 -21.09 11.12
C LYS A 336 -24.00 -20.53 10.23
N LYS A 337 -24.08 -20.82 8.92
CA LYS A 337 -23.08 -20.42 7.92
C LYS A 337 -22.89 -18.90 7.95
N LYS A 338 -21.74 -18.44 8.42
CA LYS A 338 -21.39 -17.00 8.46
C LYS A 338 -21.13 -16.52 7.05
N VAL A 339 -21.67 -15.36 6.69
CA VAL A 339 -21.44 -14.74 5.37
C VAL A 339 -20.04 -14.15 5.34
N THR A 340 -19.30 -14.43 4.28
CA THR A 340 -17.92 -13.96 4.10
C THR A 340 -17.88 -12.86 3.04
N ILE A 341 -17.38 -11.69 3.37
CA ILE A 341 -17.40 -10.50 2.51
C ILE A 341 -15.96 -10.03 2.30
N GLY A 342 -15.49 -10.00 1.06
CA GLY A 342 -14.18 -9.46 0.70
C GLY A 342 -14.28 -8.00 0.27
N VAL A 343 -13.68 -7.08 1.01
CA VAL A 343 -13.63 -5.64 0.69
C VAL A 343 -12.23 -5.30 0.19
N VAL A 344 -12.09 -4.85 -1.05
CA VAL A 344 -10.79 -4.43 -1.62
C VAL A 344 -10.84 -2.96 -1.96
N GLN A 345 -9.84 -2.20 -1.51
CA GLN A 345 -9.65 -0.80 -1.87
C GLN A 345 -8.30 -0.58 -2.55
N LEU A 346 -8.24 0.41 -3.45
CA LEU A 346 -7.02 0.68 -4.22
C LEU A 346 -5.93 1.30 -3.34
N SER A 347 -6.26 2.32 -2.54
CA SER A 347 -5.30 3.04 -1.69
C SER A 347 -5.97 3.58 -0.42
N ASP A 348 -5.17 3.89 0.60
CA ASP A 348 -5.66 4.58 1.82
C ASP A 348 -5.75 6.09 1.53
N THR A 349 -6.91 6.54 1.04
CA THR A 349 -7.22 7.96 0.88
C THR A 349 -8.48 8.31 1.65
N GLY A 350 -8.62 9.59 2.05
CA GLY A 350 -9.76 10.05 2.86
C GLY A 350 -11.11 9.58 2.30
N LEU A 351 -11.35 9.76 1.01
CA LEU A 351 -12.63 9.41 0.37
C LEU A 351 -12.91 7.88 0.34
N LEU A 352 -11.89 7.05 0.07
CA LEU A 352 -12.04 5.59 0.00
C LEU A 352 -12.18 5.00 1.41
N ASN A 353 -11.45 5.57 2.38
CA ASN A 353 -11.58 5.21 3.79
C ASN A 353 -12.96 5.55 4.33
N ILE A 354 -13.51 6.74 4.03
CA ILE A 354 -14.89 7.11 4.39
C ILE A 354 -15.87 6.09 3.81
N THR A 355 -15.71 5.71 2.54
CA THR A 355 -16.58 4.70 1.90
C THR A 355 -16.49 3.37 2.63
N ARG A 356 -15.27 2.87 2.90
CA ARG A 356 -15.02 1.60 3.59
C ARG A 356 -15.59 1.60 5.00
N ASP A 357 -15.29 2.64 5.78
CA ASP A 357 -15.68 2.74 7.19
C ASP A 357 -17.20 2.87 7.29
N SER A 358 -17.82 3.69 6.44
CA SER A 358 -19.29 3.81 6.37
C SER A 358 -19.97 2.52 5.92
N PHE A 359 -19.33 1.75 5.02
CA PHE A 359 -19.80 0.42 4.63
C PHE A 359 -19.77 -0.54 5.83
N LEU A 360 -18.64 -0.63 6.55
CA LEU A 360 -18.48 -1.52 7.70
C LEU A 360 -19.41 -1.15 8.85
N ASP A 361 -19.56 0.14 9.14
CA ASP A 361 -20.46 0.65 10.17
C ASP A 361 -21.93 0.37 9.83
N GLU A 362 -22.34 0.56 8.58
CA GLU A 362 -23.71 0.26 8.16
C GLU A 362 -23.97 -1.25 8.16
N MET A 363 -23.00 -2.08 7.74
CA MET A 363 -23.11 -3.53 7.86
C MET A 363 -23.30 -3.97 9.32
N LYS A 364 -22.55 -3.36 10.25
CA LYS A 364 -22.74 -3.59 11.69
C LYS A 364 -24.14 -3.17 12.15
N ARG A 365 -24.65 -2.02 11.71
CA ARG A 365 -26.04 -1.56 12.02
C ARG A 365 -27.11 -2.49 11.47
N LEU A 366 -26.85 -3.14 10.32
CA LEU A 366 -27.72 -4.13 9.71
C LEU A 366 -27.64 -5.52 10.39
N GLY A 367 -26.79 -5.68 11.41
CA GLY A 367 -26.67 -6.90 12.22
C GLY A 367 -25.51 -7.83 11.83
N TYR A 368 -24.60 -7.38 10.96
CA TYR A 368 -23.42 -8.11 10.54
C TYR A 368 -22.18 -7.69 11.34
N GLU A 369 -21.93 -8.38 12.45
CA GLU A 369 -20.76 -8.18 13.31
C GLU A 369 -19.62 -9.15 12.95
N GLU A 370 -18.41 -8.60 12.80
CA GLU A 370 -17.19 -9.35 12.52
C GLU A 370 -16.99 -10.49 13.52
N GLY A 371 -16.69 -11.68 12.99
CA GLY A 371 -16.44 -12.89 13.78
C GLY A 371 -17.69 -13.51 14.42
N LYS A 372 -18.83 -12.81 14.49
CA LYS A 372 -20.10 -13.32 15.03
C LYS A 372 -21.05 -13.76 13.91
N THR A 373 -21.49 -12.82 13.08
CA THR A 373 -22.51 -13.06 12.03
C THR A 373 -21.96 -12.92 10.61
N ALA A 374 -20.85 -12.19 10.42
CA ALA A 374 -20.12 -12.09 9.16
C ALA A 374 -18.60 -12.17 9.38
N ILE A 375 -17.86 -12.41 8.28
CA ILE A 375 -16.40 -12.33 8.22
C ILE A 375 -16.04 -11.34 7.11
N PHE A 376 -15.35 -10.26 7.46
CA PHE A 376 -14.88 -9.21 6.56
C PHE A 376 -13.38 -9.40 6.27
N TYR A 377 -13.03 -9.61 5.00
CA TYR A 377 -11.64 -9.52 4.54
C TYR A 377 -11.43 -8.15 3.93
N VAL A 378 -10.90 -7.21 4.72
CA VAL A 378 -10.62 -5.84 4.29
C VAL A 378 -9.16 -5.74 3.88
N GLU A 379 -8.92 -5.49 2.60
CA GLU A 379 -7.57 -5.48 2.01
C GLU A 379 -7.33 -4.18 1.24
N ASN A 380 -6.10 -3.67 1.34
CA ASN A 380 -5.64 -2.48 0.62
C ASN A 380 -4.57 -2.88 -0.40
N ALA A 381 -4.66 -2.36 -1.62
CA ALA A 381 -3.68 -2.59 -2.67
C ALA A 381 -2.53 -1.57 -2.71
N HIS A 382 -2.52 -0.57 -1.83
CA HIS A 382 -1.49 0.46 -1.67
C HIS A 382 -1.15 1.20 -2.98
N GLY A 383 -2.14 1.42 -3.83
CA GLY A 383 -2.03 2.07 -5.13
C GLY A 383 -1.58 1.15 -6.26
N ASP A 384 -1.28 -0.12 -5.99
CA ASP A 384 -0.76 -1.07 -6.98
C ASP A 384 -1.83 -2.01 -7.56
N MET A 385 -2.07 -1.89 -8.87
CA MET A 385 -3.07 -2.70 -9.58
C MET A 385 -2.71 -4.19 -9.67
N ALA A 386 -1.42 -4.55 -9.63
CA ALA A 386 -1.01 -5.96 -9.57
C ALA A 386 -1.42 -6.59 -8.22
N THR A 387 -1.31 -5.83 -7.14
CA THR A 387 -1.77 -6.22 -5.80
C THR A 387 -3.29 -6.35 -5.74
N VAL A 388 -4.07 -5.44 -6.36
CA VAL A 388 -5.54 -5.59 -6.49
C VAL A 388 -5.90 -6.96 -7.07
N ASN A 389 -5.27 -7.33 -8.18
CA ASN A 389 -5.54 -8.60 -8.85
C ASN A 389 -5.26 -9.80 -7.94
N SER A 390 -4.18 -9.72 -7.15
CA SER A 390 -3.78 -10.80 -6.25
C SER A 390 -4.66 -10.88 -4.99
N ILE A 391 -5.18 -9.74 -4.50
CA ILE A 391 -6.19 -9.67 -3.44
C ILE A 391 -7.50 -10.34 -3.89
N ILE A 392 -7.93 -10.09 -5.13
CA ILE A 392 -9.13 -10.75 -5.67
C ILE A 392 -8.91 -12.27 -5.74
N ASP A 393 -7.74 -12.74 -6.17
CA ASP A 393 -7.41 -14.17 -6.15
C ASP A 393 -7.47 -14.74 -4.73
N LYS A 394 -7.00 -13.99 -3.73
CA LYS A 394 -7.12 -14.36 -2.31
C LYS A 394 -8.59 -14.49 -1.89
N PHE A 395 -9.47 -13.57 -2.28
CA PHE A 395 -10.91 -13.66 -1.98
C PHE A 395 -11.58 -14.88 -2.62
N LEU A 396 -11.20 -15.20 -3.86
CA LEU A 396 -11.66 -16.40 -4.56
C LEU A 396 -11.24 -17.68 -3.81
N VAL A 397 -9.97 -17.75 -3.37
CA VAL A 397 -9.42 -18.87 -2.59
C VAL A 397 -10.10 -19.00 -1.22
N LYS A 398 -10.32 -17.87 -0.53
CA LYS A 398 -11.01 -17.85 0.78
C LYS A 398 -12.51 -18.11 0.68
N LYS A 399 -13.05 -18.25 -0.54
CA LYS A 399 -14.48 -18.45 -0.82
C LYS A 399 -15.33 -17.32 -0.20
N ALA A 400 -14.90 -16.07 -0.36
CA ALA A 400 -15.76 -14.93 -0.06
C ALA A 400 -17.08 -15.09 -0.82
N ASP A 401 -18.21 -14.98 -0.12
CA ASP A 401 -19.55 -15.10 -0.69
C ASP A 401 -19.90 -13.86 -1.52
N ILE A 402 -19.44 -12.68 -1.11
CA ILE A 402 -19.64 -11.39 -1.80
C ILE A 402 -18.31 -10.63 -1.86
N VAL A 403 -18.02 -9.96 -2.99
CA VAL A 403 -16.85 -9.09 -3.14
C VAL A 403 -17.29 -7.65 -3.35
N VAL A 404 -16.72 -6.74 -2.56
CA VAL A 404 -17.01 -5.31 -2.54
C VAL A 404 -15.77 -4.54 -2.96
N PRO A 405 -15.59 -4.30 -4.27
CA PRO A 405 -14.50 -3.46 -4.75
C PRO A 405 -14.83 -1.97 -4.56
N ILE A 406 -13.93 -1.26 -3.90
CA ILE A 406 -14.00 0.18 -3.68
C ILE A 406 -13.02 0.86 -4.64
N SER A 407 -13.54 1.73 -5.52
CA SER A 407 -12.89 2.38 -6.68
C SER A 407 -13.14 1.70 -8.04
N THR A 408 -12.99 2.50 -9.11
CA THR A 408 -13.19 2.06 -10.51
C THR A 408 -12.17 0.99 -10.92
N GLY A 409 -10.90 1.13 -10.53
CA GLY A 409 -9.85 0.14 -10.83
C GLY A 409 -10.10 -1.19 -10.14
N CYS A 410 -10.49 -1.16 -8.85
CA CYS A 410 -10.86 -2.38 -8.13
C CYS A 410 -12.10 -3.06 -8.72
N ALA A 411 -13.11 -2.27 -9.11
CA ALA A 411 -14.33 -2.80 -9.73
C ALA A 411 -14.00 -3.48 -11.06
N GLN A 412 -13.19 -2.84 -11.91
CA GLN A 412 -12.74 -3.39 -13.19
C GLN A 412 -11.99 -4.72 -13.00
N ALA A 413 -11.05 -4.78 -12.06
CA ALA A 413 -10.33 -6.01 -11.75
C ALA A 413 -11.28 -7.12 -11.23
N ALA A 414 -12.23 -6.76 -10.37
CA ALA A 414 -13.19 -7.70 -9.79
C ALA A 414 -14.13 -8.30 -10.84
N ILE A 415 -14.77 -7.47 -11.68
CA ILE A 415 -15.70 -7.96 -12.71
C ILE A 415 -15.00 -8.79 -13.80
N ASN A 416 -13.70 -8.55 -14.03
CA ASN A 416 -12.91 -9.35 -14.97
C ASN A 416 -12.69 -10.77 -14.46
N LYS A 417 -12.37 -10.92 -13.17
CA LYS A 417 -12.04 -12.22 -12.56
C LYS A 417 -13.23 -12.97 -11.98
N ILE A 418 -14.26 -12.26 -11.52
CA ILE A 418 -15.36 -12.84 -10.76
C ILE A 418 -16.61 -12.94 -11.63
N LYS A 419 -16.97 -14.16 -12.00
CA LYS A 419 -18.18 -14.47 -12.79
C LYS A 419 -19.23 -15.28 -12.04
N ASP A 420 -18.84 -15.91 -10.93
CA ASP A 420 -19.63 -16.93 -10.22
C ASP A 420 -20.38 -16.42 -8.98
N ARG A 421 -20.03 -15.25 -8.46
CA ARG A 421 -20.59 -14.70 -7.22
C ARG A 421 -20.85 -13.19 -7.30
N PRO A 422 -21.66 -12.65 -6.37
CA PRO A 422 -21.98 -11.23 -6.33
C PRO A 422 -20.75 -10.32 -6.18
N VAL A 423 -20.66 -9.33 -7.06
CA VAL A 423 -19.76 -8.19 -6.98
C VAL A 423 -20.61 -6.94 -6.73
N VAL A 424 -20.39 -6.26 -5.62
CA VAL A 424 -21.09 -5.02 -5.25
C VAL A 424 -20.08 -3.87 -5.22
N PHE A 425 -19.95 -3.15 -6.32
CA PHE A 425 -18.96 -2.07 -6.38
C PHE A 425 -19.43 -0.83 -5.59
N ALA A 426 -18.47 -0.08 -5.04
CA ALA A 426 -18.71 1.19 -4.39
C ALA A 426 -17.68 2.22 -4.85
N THR A 427 -18.09 3.49 -4.88
CA THR A 427 -17.20 4.61 -5.21
C THR A 427 -16.59 4.47 -6.62
N VAL A 428 -17.44 4.10 -7.58
CA VAL A 428 -17.10 3.98 -9.01
C VAL A 428 -17.53 5.24 -9.76
N ALA A 429 -16.67 5.78 -10.62
CA ALA A 429 -16.99 7.00 -11.36
C ALA A 429 -18.01 6.73 -12.47
N ASN A 430 -17.77 5.69 -13.26
CA ASN A 430 -18.69 5.23 -14.29
C ASN A 430 -18.51 3.70 -14.45
N PRO A 431 -19.54 2.89 -14.19
CA PRO A 431 -19.45 1.44 -14.28
C PRO A 431 -19.50 0.95 -15.75
N PHE A 432 -20.02 1.76 -16.68
CA PHE A 432 -20.18 1.39 -18.08
C PHE A 432 -18.84 1.41 -18.84
N ILE A 433 -17.92 2.32 -18.49
CA ILE A 433 -16.58 2.40 -19.11
C ILE A 433 -15.65 1.25 -18.71
N ILE A 434 -16.01 0.49 -17.67
CA ILE A 434 -15.28 -0.71 -17.25
C ILE A 434 -16.00 -2.00 -17.70
N GLY A 435 -17.11 -1.88 -18.44
CA GLY A 435 -17.84 -3.02 -18.98
C GLY A 435 -18.78 -3.72 -17.97
N ALA A 436 -19.17 -3.07 -16.88
CA ALA A 436 -20.07 -3.68 -15.89
C ALA A 436 -21.52 -3.82 -16.40
N GLY A 437 -21.91 -3.07 -17.43
CA GLY A 437 -23.25 -3.09 -18.03
C GLY A 437 -23.42 -2.06 -19.14
N LYS A 438 -24.66 -1.92 -19.65
CA LYS A 438 -25.08 -0.90 -20.63
C LYS A 438 -26.02 0.15 -20.04
N SER A 439 -26.78 -0.20 -19.00
CA SER A 439 -27.64 0.73 -18.26
C SER A 439 -27.77 0.28 -16.80
N ASP A 440 -28.45 1.07 -15.97
CA ASP A 440 -28.65 0.76 -14.56
C ASP A 440 -29.41 -0.54 -14.32
N THR A 441 -30.22 -1.01 -15.29
CA THR A 441 -30.98 -2.27 -15.21
C THR A 441 -30.48 -3.35 -16.18
N ASP A 442 -29.74 -2.96 -17.22
CA ASP A 442 -29.10 -3.88 -18.18
C ASP A 442 -27.61 -3.97 -17.86
N HIS A 443 -27.26 -4.84 -16.92
CA HIS A 443 -25.90 -5.05 -16.44
C HIS A 443 -25.58 -6.54 -16.25
N MET A 444 -24.30 -6.84 -15.98
CA MET A 444 -23.86 -8.21 -15.73
C MET A 444 -24.66 -8.86 -14.58
N ALA A 445 -25.07 -10.12 -14.76
CA ALA A 445 -26.00 -10.81 -13.86
C ALA A 445 -25.47 -10.96 -12.41
N ASN A 446 -24.15 -10.95 -12.20
CA ASN A 446 -23.52 -11.07 -10.90
C ASN A 446 -22.98 -9.74 -10.35
N VAL A 447 -23.19 -8.63 -11.05
CA VAL A 447 -22.62 -7.31 -10.69
C VAL A 447 -23.74 -6.34 -10.40
N THR A 448 -23.64 -5.62 -9.29
CA THR A 448 -24.46 -4.45 -8.95
C THR A 448 -23.59 -3.46 -8.17
N GLY A 449 -24.12 -2.32 -7.75
CA GLY A 449 -23.37 -1.40 -6.90
C GLY A 449 -23.79 0.05 -7.02
N VAL A 450 -22.93 0.90 -6.48
CA VAL A 450 -23.16 2.33 -6.35
C VAL A 450 -22.10 3.10 -7.13
N TYR A 451 -22.53 4.04 -7.97
CA TYR A 451 -21.65 4.87 -8.77
C TYR A 451 -22.07 6.33 -8.80
N GLY A 452 -21.18 7.17 -9.31
CA GLY A 452 -21.51 8.54 -9.64
C GLY A 452 -20.29 9.26 -10.19
N ALA A 453 -20.45 9.82 -11.38
CA ALA A 453 -19.42 10.63 -12.02
C ALA A 453 -19.34 11.99 -11.32
N ALA A 454 -18.14 12.58 -11.24
CA ALA A 454 -17.98 13.90 -10.65
C ALA A 454 -18.97 14.90 -11.27
N PRO A 455 -19.54 15.82 -10.48
CA PRO A 455 -20.51 16.82 -10.95
C PRO A 455 -19.78 17.95 -11.68
N VAL A 456 -19.06 17.61 -12.75
CA VAL A 456 -18.17 18.53 -13.48
C VAL A 456 -18.91 19.74 -14.04
N ASP A 457 -20.15 19.54 -14.51
CA ASP A 457 -21.01 20.62 -15.00
C ASP A 457 -21.28 21.65 -13.90
N THR A 458 -21.73 21.19 -12.73
CA THR A 458 -22.00 22.04 -11.56
C THR A 458 -20.73 22.68 -10.99
N LEU A 459 -19.61 21.96 -10.99
CA LEU A 459 -18.31 22.50 -10.59
C LEU A 459 -17.88 23.62 -11.55
N MET A 460 -18.13 23.47 -12.85
CA MET A 460 -17.83 24.49 -13.84
C MET A 460 -18.77 25.69 -13.75
N GLU A 461 -20.05 25.49 -13.45
CA GLU A 461 -20.97 26.59 -13.11
C GLU A 461 -20.48 27.38 -11.89
N LEU A 462 -19.92 26.69 -10.89
CA LEU A 462 -19.31 27.35 -9.73
C LEU A 462 -18.11 28.21 -10.14
N VAL A 463 -17.22 27.67 -10.98
CA VAL A 463 -16.03 28.39 -11.46
C VAL A 463 -16.43 29.60 -12.31
N THR A 464 -17.33 29.45 -13.28
CA THR A 464 -17.73 30.55 -14.17
C THR A 464 -18.64 31.57 -13.49
N GLY A 465 -19.38 31.15 -12.46
CA GLY A 465 -20.13 32.08 -11.61
C GLY A 465 -19.20 33.00 -10.82
N ILE A 466 -18.04 32.51 -10.36
CA ILE A 466 -17.04 33.32 -9.67
C ILE A 466 -16.18 34.13 -10.66
N PHE A 467 -15.88 33.55 -11.82
CA PHE A 467 -15.05 34.16 -12.87
C PHE A 467 -15.86 34.33 -14.17
N PRO A 468 -16.60 35.45 -14.32
CA PRO A 468 -17.46 35.66 -15.48
C PRO A 468 -16.70 36.03 -16.77
N GLY A 469 -15.43 36.43 -16.66
CA GLY A 469 -14.56 36.79 -17.78
C GLY A 469 -13.78 35.61 -18.38
N PRO A 470 -12.95 35.85 -19.42
CA PRO A 470 -12.12 34.81 -20.02
C PRO A 470 -11.09 34.27 -19.04
N ILE A 471 -11.05 32.93 -18.84
CA ILE A 471 -10.12 32.26 -17.92
C ILE A 471 -9.45 31.02 -18.53
N LYS A 472 -8.23 30.72 -18.09
CA LYS A 472 -7.52 29.47 -18.38
C LYS A 472 -7.55 28.54 -17.17
N ILE A 473 -8.10 27.35 -17.35
CA ILE A 473 -8.19 26.32 -16.31
C ILE A 473 -7.08 25.29 -16.50
N GLY A 474 -6.25 25.14 -15.46
CA GLY A 474 -5.31 24.05 -15.30
C GLY A 474 -5.97 22.80 -14.75
N CYS A 475 -5.68 21.63 -15.32
CA CYS A 475 -6.15 20.35 -14.83
C CYS A 475 -4.99 19.36 -14.83
N MET A 476 -4.87 18.56 -13.77
CA MET A 476 -3.94 17.44 -13.73
C MET A 476 -4.62 16.14 -13.37
N TRP A 477 -4.16 15.05 -13.95
CA TRP A 477 -4.69 13.71 -13.72
C TRP A 477 -3.63 12.64 -13.99
N ASP A 478 -3.81 11.49 -13.37
CA ASP A 478 -3.09 10.27 -13.66
C ASP A 478 -3.75 9.55 -14.83
N PRO A 479 -3.07 9.46 -15.99
CA PRO A 479 -3.67 8.85 -17.15
C PRO A 479 -3.73 7.32 -17.03
N SER A 480 -3.15 6.73 -15.98
CA SER A 480 -3.24 5.32 -15.65
C SER A 480 -4.60 4.91 -15.07
N GLN A 481 -5.35 5.89 -14.52
CA GLN A 481 -6.62 5.69 -13.84
C GLN A 481 -7.81 6.07 -14.73
N GLN A 482 -8.64 5.08 -15.09
CA GLN A 482 -9.80 5.29 -15.98
C GLN A 482 -10.79 6.32 -15.44
N ASN A 483 -11.01 6.37 -14.11
CA ASN A 483 -11.85 7.39 -13.49
C ASN A 483 -11.29 8.80 -13.72
N ALA A 484 -9.98 8.98 -13.61
CA ALA A 484 -9.36 10.29 -13.73
C ALA A 484 -9.38 10.78 -15.17
N VAL A 485 -9.06 9.89 -16.13
CA VAL A 485 -9.17 10.16 -17.57
C VAL A 485 -10.60 10.54 -17.95
N TYR A 486 -11.59 9.74 -17.54
CA TYR A 486 -13.00 10.01 -17.83
C TYR A 486 -13.45 11.39 -17.32
N ASN A 487 -13.11 11.74 -16.08
CA ASN A 487 -13.51 13.03 -15.51
C ASN A 487 -12.73 14.21 -16.13
N ALA A 488 -11.45 14.03 -16.48
CA ALA A 488 -10.66 15.04 -17.18
C ALA A 488 -11.18 15.32 -18.60
N ASP A 489 -11.58 14.27 -19.35
CA ASP A 489 -12.18 14.42 -20.67
C ASP A 489 -13.58 15.04 -20.59
N ARG A 490 -14.37 14.70 -19.56
CA ARG A 490 -15.65 15.37 -19.30
C ARG A 490 -15.45 16.85 -18.99
N LEU A 491 -14.46 17.20 -18.16
CA LEU A 491 -14.10 18.60 -17.89
C LEU A 491 -13.69 19.33 -19.18
N ARG A 492 -12.87 18.70 -20.02
CA ARG A 492 -12.49 19.27 -21.31
C ARG A 492 -13.69 19.49 -22.23
N SER A 493 -14.65 18.56 -22.25
CA SER A 493 -15.88 18.64 -23.04
C SER A 493 -16.84 19.72 -22.53
N VAL A 494 -16.93 19.94 -21.21
CA VAL A 494 -17.71 21.04 -20.63
C VAL A 494 -17.06 22.38 -20.96
N ILE A 495 -15.74 22.47 -20.85
CA ILE A 495 -14.99 23.69 -21.17
C ILE A 495 -15.11 24.05 -22.66
N SER A 496 -15.07 23.08 -23.59
CA SER A 496 -15.16 23.36 -25.02
C SER A 496 -16.49 24.00 -25.45
N LYS A 497 -17.55 23.85 -24.65
CA LYS A 497 -18.85 24.50 -24.87
C LYS A 497 -18.85 25.98 -24.45
N ASN A 498 -17.87 26.41 -23.65
CA ASN A 498 -17.75 27.78 -23.18
C ASN A 498 -16.56 28.49 -23.82
N ARG A 499 -16.84 29.43 -24.74
CA ARG A 499 -15.80 30.17 -25.48
C ARG A 499 -14.91 31.05 -24.59
N ASN A 500 -15.33 31.32 -23.35
CA ASN A 500 -14.58 32.13 -22.39
C ASN A 500 -13.63 31.27 -21.52
N VAL A 501 -13.59 29.95 -21.69
CA VAL A 501 -12.75 29.07 -20.86
C VAL A 501 -11.79 28.27 -21.73
N ALA A 502 -10.49 28.36 -21.41
CA ALA A 502 -9.45 27.58 -22.08
C ALA A 502 -8.91 26.48 -21.15
N PHE A 503 -8.64 25.29 -21.69
CA PHE A 503 -8.16 24.13 -20.93
C PHE A 503 -6.64 23.93 -21.08
N VAL A 504 -5.93 23.74 -19.97
CA VAL A 504 -4.50 23.41 -19.93
C VAL A 504 -4.30 22.15 -19.09
N GLY A 505 -3.90 21.05 -19.73
CA GLY A 505 -3.72 19.75 -19.06
C GLY A 505 -2.26 19.43 -18.68
N ALA A 506 -2.08 18.66 -17.61
CA ALA A 506 -0.83 17.99 -17.26
C ALA A 506 -1.10 16.57 -16.73
N THR A 507 -0.28 15.60 -17.12
CA THR A 507 -0.39 14.22 -16.61
C THR A 507 0.65 13.95 -15.54
N VAL A 508 0.30 13.14 -14.54
CA VAL A 508 1.22 12.67 -13.49
C VAL A 508 1.15 11.16 -13.37
N THR A 509 2.25 10.51 -13.00
CA THR A 509 2.29 9.04 -12.91
C THR A 509 2.56 8.53 -11.50
N GLY A 510 2.87 9.44 -10.59
CA GLY A 510 3.05 9.18 -9.17
C GLY A 510 2.92 10.46 -8.36
N SER A 511 2.74 10.32 -7.05
CA SER A 511 2.53 11.44 -6.13
C SER A 511 3.72 12.39 -6.05
N SER A 512 4.94 11.90 -6.29
CA SER A 512 6.17 12.69 -6.30
C SER A 512 6.26 13.71 -7.43
N GLU A 513 5.55 13.49 -8.54
CA GLU A 513 5.56 14.36 -9.73
C GLU A 513 4.56 15.52 -9.63
N VAL A 514 3.58 15.42 -8.73
CA VAL A 514 2.42 16.32 -8.63
C VAL A 514 2.84 17.77 -8.40
N TYR A 515 3.85 18.02 -7.56
CA TYR A 515 4.36 19.38 -7.33
C TYR A 515 4.89 20.02 -8.62
N GLN A 516 5.71 19.29 -9.39
CA GLN A 516 6.31 19.80 -10.62
C GLN A 516 5.25 20.01 -11.72
N ALA A 517 4.27 19.11 -11.82
CA ALA A 517 3.15 19.28 -12.73
C ALA A 517 2.32 20.53 -12.39
N ALA A 518 2.06 20.77 -11.10
CA ALA A 518 1.37 21.97 -10.65
C ALA A 518 2.18 23.24 -10.98
N VAL A 519 3.49 23.27 -10.70
CA VAL A 519 4.37 24.41 -11.06
C VAL A 519 4.38 24.65 -12.57
N SER A 520 4.42 23.59 -13.39
CA SER A 520 4.36 23.69 -14.85
C SER A 520 3.05 24.32 -15.33
N LEU A 521 1.91 23.90 -14.79
CA LEU A 521 0.61 24.48 -15.10
C LEU A 521 0.56 25.97 -14.72
N VAL A 522 1.03 26.33 -13.52
CA VAL A 522 1.15 27.71 -13.06
C VAL A 522 2.05 28.54 -13.99
N GLY A 523 3.17 27.97 -14.43
CA GLY A 523 4.10 28.60 -15.38
C GLY A 523 3.49 28.86 -16.77
N LYS A 524 2.47 28.10 -17.18
CA LYS A 524 1.69 28.32 -18.42
C LYS A 524 0.65 29.45 -18.30
N GLY A 525 0.58 30.12 -17.15
CA GLY A 525 -0.29 31.28 -16.92
C GLY A 525 -1.77 30.91 -16.87
N ILE A 526 -2.12 29.87 -16.10
CA ILE A 526 -3.50 29.52 -15.78
C ILE A 526 -4.08 30.48 -14.71
N ASP A 527 -5.40 30.64 -14.72
CA ASP A 527 -6.15 31.51 -13.80
C ASP A 527 -6.85 30.73 -12.68
N ALA A 528 -7.11 29.44 -12.89
CA ALA A 528 -7.66 28.54 -11.88
C ALA A 528 -7.18 27.11 -12.10
N ILE A 529 -7.10 26.30 -11.05
CA ILE A 529 -6.89 24.85 -11.15
C ILE A 529 -8.23 24.16 -10.88
N VAL A 530 -8.66 23.26 -11.75
CA VAL A 530 -9.80 22.37 -11.52
C VAL A 530 -9.29 20.93 -11.50
N LEU A 531 -9.46 20.24 -10.37
CA LEU A 531 -9.00 18.86 -10.20
C LEU A 531 -10.19 17.88 -10.22
N PRO A 532 -10.24 16.97 -11.21
CA PRO A 532 -11.17 15.85 -11.18
C PRO A 532 -10.79 14.82 -10.11
N PRO A 533 -11.69 13.88 -9.73
CA PRO A 533 -11.36 12.80 -8.81
C PRO A 533 -10.24 11.90 -9.35
N ASP A 534 -9.10 11.95 -8.67
CA ASP A 534 -7.91 11.18 -8.99
C ASP A 534 -7.17 10.82 -7.70
N ASN A 535 -6.89 9.52 -7.52
CA ASN A 535 -6.33 9.03 -6.25
C ASN A 535 -4.87 9.48 -6.04
N ILE A 536 -4.09 9.64 -7.11
CA ILE A 536 -2.67 10.02 -7.06
C ILE A 536 -2.55 11.53 -6.85
N VAL A 537 -3.30 12.32 -7.63
CA VAL A 537 -3.33 13.78 -7.51
C VAL A 537 -3.82 14.19 -6.13
N PHE A 538 -4.89 13.57 -5.62
CA PHE A 538 -5.41 13.87 -4.29
C PHE A 538 -4.45 13.43 -3.17
N SER A 539 -3.70 12.32 -3.34
CA SER A 539 -2.70 11.92 -2.35
C SER A 539 -1.61 12.98 -2.12
N ALA A 540 -1.35 13.84 -3.12
CA ALA A 540 -0.37 14.91 -3.05
C ALA A 540 -0.99 16.33 -3.12
N PHE A 541 -2.25 16.48 -2.71
CA PHE A 541 -3.00 17.74 -2.83
C PHE A 541 -2.29 18.96 -2.20
N GLU A 542 -1.63 18.79 -1.05
CA GLU A 542 -0.87 19.87 -0.39
C GLU A 542 0.23 20.45 -1.29
N SER A 543 0.85 19.62 -2.14
CA SER A 543 1.84 20.08 -3.12
C SER A 543 1.23 21.00 -4.17
N ILE A 544 -0.02 20.75 -4.56
CA ILE A 544 -0.77 21.58 -5.52
C ILE A 544 -1.10 22.92 -4.89
N VAL A 545 -1.60 22.91 -3.66
CA VAL A 545 -1.89 24.13 -2.87
C VAL A 545 -0.65 25.00 -2.75
N LYS A 546 0.50 24.40 -2.42
CA LYS A 546 1.79 25.11 -2.33
C LYS A 546 2.19 25.76 -3.67
N ALA A 547 2.05 25.04 -4.79
CA ALA A 547 2.40 25.55 -6.11
C ALA A 547 1.46 26.68 -6.56
N ALA A 548 0.15 26.55 -6.31
CA ALA A 548 -0.87 27.52 -6.69
C ALA A 548 -0.79 28.81 -5.86
N ALA A 549 -0.49 28.70 -4.56
CA ALA A 549 -0.35 29.84 -3.65
C ALA A 549 0.72 30.84 -4.10
N ALA A 550 1.82 30.38 -4.72
CA ALA A 550 2.89 31.23 -5.20
C ALA A 550 2.45 32.28 -6.24
N ARG A 551 1.33 32.05 -6.94
CA ARG A 551 0.74 32.98 -7.90
C ARG A 551 -0.73 33.34 -7.61
N ARG A 552 -1.21 33.06 -6.39
CA ARG A 552 -2.61 33.30 -5.98
C ARG A 552 -3.64 32.65 -6.92
N ILE A 553 -3.35 31.43 -7.38
CA ILE A 553 -4.26 30.69 -8.26
C ILE A 553 -5.26 29.90 -7.40
N PRO A 554 -6.58 30.10 -7.54
CA PRO A 554 -7.61 29.33 -6.84
C PRO A 554 -7.66 27.87 -7.34
N ILE A 555 -8.00 26.97 -6.42
CA ILE A 555 -8.16 25.55 -6.71
C ILE A 555 -9.63 25.15 -6.49
N PHE A 556 -10.20 24.44 -7.45
CA PHE A 556 -11.53 23.86 -7.43
C PHE A 556 -11.45 22.35 -7.53
N ILE A 557 -12.18 21.62 -6.69
CA ILE A 557 -12.07 20.16 -6.60
C ILE A 557 -13.43 19.47 -6.50
N SER A 558 -13.44 18.14 -6.65
CA SER A 558 -14.65 17.32 -6.46
C SER A 558 -14.76 16.67 -5.08
N ASP A 559 -13.83 16.96 -4.18
CA ASP A 559 -13.73 16.41 -2.81
C ASP A 559 -14.03 17.55 -1.82
N VAL A 560 -15.16 17.48 -1.12
CA VAL A 560 -15.64 18.58 -0.28
C VAL A 560 -14.88 18.60 1.05
N GLU A 561 -14.47 17.43 1.52
CA GLU A 561 -13.68 17.24 2.74
C GLU A 561 -12.33 17.95 2.67
N ARG A 562 -11.79 18.12 1.45
CA ARG A 562 -10.53 18.85 1.18
C ARG A 562 -10.67 20.35 0.98
N LEU A 563 -11.87 20.93 1.12
CA LEU A 563 -12.03 22.40 1.14
C LEU A 563 -11.15 23.06 2.19
N GLN A 564 -11.00 22.40 3.34
CA GLN A 564 -10.16 22.88 4.43
C GLN A 564 -8.65 22.87 4.12
N ASP A 565 -8.23 22.05 3.15
CA ASP A 565 -6.82 21.86 2.82
C ASP A 565 -6.30 22.94 1.85
N GLY A 566 -7.14 23.88 1.42
CA GLY A 566 -6.73 25.04 0.62
C GLY A 566 -7.45 25.20 -0.73
N ALA A 567 -8.47 24.40 -1.04
CA ALA A 567 -9.33 24.64 -2.19
C ALA A 567 -10.26 25.85 -1.94
N LEU A 568 -10.51 26.65 -2.98
CA LEU A 568 -11.48 27.75 -2.97
C LEU A 568 -12.91 27.23 -3.04
N GLY A 569 -13.16 26.22 -3.88
CA GLY A 569 -14.49 25.65 -4.08
C GLY A 569 -14.44 24.16 -4.32
N ALA A 570 -15.49 23.46 -3.90
CA ALA A 570 -15.64 22.05 -4.15
C ALA A 570 -17.08 21.70 -4.51
N CYS A 571 -17.25 20.74 -5.41
CA CYS A 571 -18.55 20.20 -5.75
C CYS A 571 -18.40 18.68 -5.85
N GLY A 572 -18.92 17.97 -4.85
CA GLY A 572 -18.66 16.54 -4.67
C GLY A 572 -19.84 15.82 -4.06
N TYR A 573 -19.88 14.51 -4.24
CA TYR A 573 -20.87 13.66 -3.58
C TYR A 573 -20.40 13.25 -2.19
N ASP A 574 -21.37 13.00 -1.31
CA ASP A 574 -21.14 12.42 0.01
C ASP A 574 -20.72 10.94 -0.12
N TYR A 575 -19.43 10.65 0.04
CA TYR A 575 -18.90 9.29 -0.11
C TYR A 575 -19.30 8.35 1.04
N ALA A 576 -19.73 8.87 2.19
CA ALA A 576 -20.32 8.04 3.24
C ALA A 576 -21.62 7.39 2.75
N SER A 577 -22.39 8.13 1.94
CA SER A 577 -23.60 7.61 1.31
C SER A 577 -23.33 6.45 0.35
N SER A 578 -22.20 6.46 -0.36
CA SER A 578 -21.75 5.35 -1.23
C SER A 578 -21.55 4.07 -0.42
N GLY A 579 -20.82 4.15 0.69
CA GLY A 579 -20.58 3.02 1.58
C GLY A 579 -21.86 2.46 2.20
N MET A 580 -22.73 3.33 2.71
CA MET A 580 -24.02 2.91 3.30
C MET A 580 -24.96 2.27 2.26
N GLN A 581 -25.02 2.81 1.04
CA GLN A 581 -25.84 2.25 -0.03
C GLN A 581 -25.31 0.87 -0.46
N ALA A 582 -23.99 0.73 -0.61
CA ALA A 582 -23.37 -0.56 -0.92
C ALA A 582 -23.66 -1.60 0.16
N ALA A 583 -23.62 -1.23 1.45
CA ALA A 583 -23.95 -2.12 2.56
C ALA A 583 -25.42 -2.61 2.50
N LYS A 584 -26.37 -1.72 2.15
CA LYS A 584 -27.78 -2.09 1.96
C LYS A 584 -27.99 -3.02 0.78
N ILE A 585 -27.27 -2.81 -0.33
CA ILE A 585 -27.29 -3.71 -1.49
C ILE A 585 -26.73 -5.09 -1.08
N VAL A 586 -25.63 -5.13 -0.33
CA VAL A 586 -25.07 -6.37 0.22
C VAL A 586 -26.08 -7.09 1.11
N ASP A 587 -26.76 -6.39 2.01
CA ASP A 587 -27.81 -6.96 2.87
C ASP A 587 -28.98 -7.55 2.07
N ARG A 588 -29.44 -6.87 1.02
CA ARG A 588 -30.46 -7.41 0.10
C ARG A 588 -30.02 -8.71 -0.56
N ILE A 589 -28.76 -8.79 -0.99
CA ILE A 589 -28.17 -10.00 -1.58
C ILE A 589 -28.08 -11.13 -0.54
N ILE A 590 -27.66 -10.81 0.68
CA ILE A 590 -27.60 -11.79 1.78
C ILE A 590 -29.00 -12.33 2.11
N LYS A 591 -30.04 -11.50 2.01
CA LYS A 591 -31.45 -11.87 2.19
C LYS A 591 -32.05 -12.65 1.01
N GLY A 592 -31.28 -12.91 -0.05
CA GLY A 592 -31.66 -13.80 -1.16
C GLY A 592 -32.07 -13.07 -2.44
N GLU A 593 -31.99 -11.75 -2.50
CA GLU A 593 -32.21 -11.01 -3.74
C GLU A 593 -31.03 -11.22 -4.71
N LYS A 594 -31.34 -11.48 -5.99
CA LYS A 594 -30.30 -11.72 -6.99
C LYS A 594 -29.65 -10.39 -7.42
N PRO A 595 -28.32 -10.31 -7.58
CA PRO A 595 -27.66 -9.08 -8.06
C PRO A 595 -28.24 -8.56 -9.38
N ALA A 596 -28.60 -9.45 -10.31
CA ALA A 596 -29.25 -9.11 -11.58
C ALA A 596 -30.59 -8.35 -11.45
N ALA A 597 -31.26 -8.45 -10.30
CA ALA A 597 -32.53 -7.77 -10.04
C ALA A 597 -32.33 -6.42 -9.31
N ILE A 598 -31.10 -6.09 -8.90
CA ILE A 598 -30.76 -4.88 -8.16
C ILE A 598 -30.11 -3.89 -9.13
N PRO A 599 -30.82 -2.84 -9.55
CA PRO A 599 -30.27 -1.83 -10.45
C PRO A 599 -29.06 -1.12 -9.81
N PHE A 600 -28.16 -0.59 -10.66
CA PHE A 600 -27.11 0.30 -10.17
C PHE A 600 -27.71 1.55 -9.52
N GLU A 601 -27.19 1.95 -8.36
CA GLU A 601 -27.63 3.16 -7.66
C GLU A 601 -26.67 4.32 -7.90
N GLN A 602 -27.20 5.52 -8.10
CA GLN A 602 -26.42 6.76 -8.14
C GLN A 602 -26.32 7.41 -6.76
N TYR A 603 -25.22 8.12 -6.51
CA TYR A 603 -25.06 8.93 -5.29
C TYR A 603 -26.21 9.94 -5.15
N LYS A 604 -26.80 10.02 -3.95
CA LYS A 604 -28.06 10.75 -3.72
C LYS A 604 -27.85 12.18 -3.19
N LYS A 605 -26.64 12.53 -2.77
CA LYS A 605 -26.36 13.78 -2.06
C LYS A 605 -25.14 14.49 -2.64
N LEU A 606 -25.42 15.52 -3.43
CA LEU A 606 -24.45 16.47 -3.95
C LEU A 606 -24.22 17.57 -2.91
N THR A 607 -22.96 17.90 -2.65
CA THR A 607 -22.58 18.99 -1.74
C THR A 607 -21.74 19.99 -2.51
N ILE A 608 -22.17 21.26 -2.49
CA ILE A 608 -21.41 22.38 -3.03
C ILE A 608 -20.81 23.12 -1.85
N GLY A 609 -19.50 23.33 -1.85
CA GLY A 609 -18.86 24.09 -0.81
C GLY A 609 -17.89 25.15 -1.29
N ILE A 610 -17.78 26.22 -0.51
CA ILE A 610 -16.92 27.37 -0.76
C ILE A 610 -16.07 27.62 0.49
N ASN A 611 -14.80 27.92 0.27
CA ASN A 611 -13.89 28.35 1.31
C ASN A 611 -13.78 29.88 1.31
N SER A 612 -14.56 30.54 2.17
CA SER A 612 -14.60 31.99 2.31
C SER A 612 -13.26 32.58 2.76
N LYS A 613 -12.46 31.82 3.52
CA LYS A 613 -11.12 32.25 3.92
C LYS A 613 -10.19 32.30 2.72
N VAL A 614 -10.16 31.25 1.91
CA VAL A 614 -9.36 31.21 0.68
C VAL A 614 -9.83 32.28 -0.30
N ALA A 615 -11.13 32.53 -0.41
CA ALA A 615 -11.67 33.62 -1.22
C ALA A 615 -11.08 34.98 -0.80
N LYS A 616 -11.10 35.28 0.51
CA LYS A 616 -10.49 36.51 1.07
C LYS A 616 -8.98 36.57 0.82
N ASP A 617 -8.25 35.47 1.09
CA ASP A 617 -6.79 35.41 0.94
C ASP A 617 -6.34 35.61 -0.52
N LEU A 618 -7.17 35.18 -1.47
CA LEU A 618 -6.96 35.36 -2.91
C LEU A 618 -7.51 36.69 -3.45
N GLY A 619 -8.25 37.46 -2.65
CA GLY A 619 -8.91 38.71 -3.08
C GLY A 619 -10.07 38.49 -4.05
N ILE A 620 -10.75 37.34 -3.96
CA ILE A 620 -11.87 36.97 -4.82
C ILE A 620 -13.19 37.26 -4.11
N GLU A 621 -14.03 38.08 -4.72
CA GLU A 621 -15.39 38.33 -4.25
C GLU A 621 -16.33 37.24 -4.79
N ILE A 622 -17.01 36.51 -3.90
CA ILE A 622 -17.93 35.44 -4.28
C ILE A 622 -19.34 36.04 -4.52
N PRO A 623 -19.92 35.92 -5.72
CA PRO A 623 -21.24 36.50 -5.99
C PRO A 623 -22.34 35.90 -5.11
N ARG A 624 -23.36 36.70 -4.80
CA ARG A 624 -24.50 36.28 -3.95
C ARG A 624 -25.25 35.07 -4.52
N GLU A 625 -25.35 34.98 -5.85
CA GLU A 625 -25.99 33.86 -6.54
C GLU A 625 -25.23 32.53 -6.33
N VAL A 626 -23.90 32.59 -6.27
CA VAL A 626 -23.05 31.43 -5.96
C VAL A 626 -23.22 31.03 -4.50
N LEU A 627 -23.20 31.99 -3.58
CA LEU A 627 -23.40 31.75 -2.14
C LEU A 627 -24.78 31.12 -1.84
N ALA A 628 -25.82 31.49 -2.58
CA ALA A 628 -27.17 30.93 -2.40
C ALA A 628 -27.26 29.44 -2.77
N ARG A 629 -26.37 28.94 -3.63
CA ARG A 629 -26.30 27.52 -4.05
C ARG A 629 -25.35 26.69 -3.18
N THR A 630 -24.52 27.34 -2.36
CA THR A 630 -23.53 26.69 -1.49
C THR A 630 -24.23 25.95 -0.35
N THR A 631 -23.95 24.66 -0.21
CA THR A 631 -24.46 23.80 0.86
C THR A 631 -23.57 23.86 2.10
N VAL A 632 -22.26 24.05 1.93
CA VAL A 632 -21.27 24.08 3.01
C VAL A 632 -20.28 25.24 2.80
N THR A 633 -20.16 26.13 3.77
CA THR A 633 -19.15 27.20 3.74
C THR A 633 -18.09 26.94 4.79
N VAL A 634 -16.82 27.00 4.40
CA VAL A 634 -15.67 26.85 5.29
C VAL A 634 -14.98 28.22 5.42
N GLY A 635 -14.79 28.73 6.64
CA GLY A 635 -13.93 29.90 6.87
C GLY A 635 -14.57 31.30 7.01
N ASP A 636 -15.79 31.42 7.56
CA ASP A 636 -16.16 32.41 8.61
C ASP A 636 -17.69 32.51 8.79
N ASP A 637 -18.09 32.89 10.01
CA ASP A 637 -19.43 33.27 10.50
C ASP A 637 -20.54 33.40 9.44
N ARG A 638 -21.59 32.61 9.65
CA ARG A 638 -22.81 32.55 8.83
C ARG A 638 -23.24 33.93 8.32
N ILE A 639 -23.26 34.07 7.00
CA ILE A 639 -24.00 35.13 6.31
C ILE A 639 -25.50 34.89 6.56
N GLY A 640 -26.18 35.80 7.27
CA GLY A 640 -27.63 36.01 7.13
C GLY A 640 -28.43 36.40 8.39
N LEU A 641 -28.97 37.62 8.36
CA LEU A 641 -30.21 38.13 9.00
C LEU A 641 -30.20 38.56 10.50
N PRO A 642 -31.03 39.58 10.86
CA PRO A 642 -30.88 40.38 12.07
C PRO A 642 -31.56 39.76 13.29
N GLY A 643 -30.88 39.82 14.43
CA GLY A 643 -31.48 39.56 15.74
C GLY A 643 -30.78 38.48 16.54
N SER A 644 -29.63 38.80 17.13
CA SER A 644 -29.25 38.35 18.48
C SER A 644 -27.97 39.05 18.88
N ALA A 645 -28.05 39.88 19.90
CA ALA A 645 -26.91 40.57 20.48
C ALA A 645 -26.08 39.56 21.30
N ALA A 646 -24.85 39.28 20.85
CA ALA A 646 -23.80 38.74 21.70
C ALA A 646 -22.49 39.49 21.42
N LYS A 647 -21.85 39.92 22.51
CA LYS A 647 -20.70 40.82 22.58
C LYS A 647 -19.52 40.36 21.71
N LYS A 648 -18.89 41.36 21.06
CA LYS A 648 -17.60 41.30 20.35
C LYS A 648 -16.50 40.61 21.16
N THR A 649 -15.88 39.59 20.57
CA THR A 649 -14.48 39.22 20.82
C THR A 649 -13.84 38.71 19.53
N ASP A 650 -12.84 39.44 19.05
CA ASP A 650 -11.77 39.11 18.09
C ASP A 650 -12.13 38.35 16.79
N SER A 651 -12.10 39.07 15.66
CA SER A 651 -12.72 38.74 14.38
C SER A 651 -11.88 37.87 13.43
N ARG A 652 -11.10 36.91 13.94
CA ARG A 652 -10.51 35.84 13.12
C ARG A 652 -10.61 34.51 13.87
N PRO A 653 -11.00 33.40 13.21
CA PRO A 653 -11.04 32.10 13.86
C PRO A 653 -9.62 31.72 14.24
N ARG A 654 -9.38 31.60 15.54
CA ARG A 654 -8.08 31.23 16.09
C ARG A 654 -7.79 29.78 15.69
N ARG A 655 -6.56 29.49 15.28
CA ARG A 655 -6.19 28.16 14.77
C ARG A 655 -5.36 27.41 15.78
N LEU A 656 -5.80 26.21 16.11
CA LEU A 656 -5.09 25.28 16.97
C LEU A 656 -4.64 24.08 16.14
N ALA A 657 -3.35 23.81 16.11
CA ALA A 657 -2.83 22.58 15.50
C ALA A 657 -2.78 21.49 16.58
N LEU A 658 -3.44 20.35 16.36
CA LEU A 658 -3.26 19.15 17.17
C LEU A 658 -2.35 18.20 16.40
N PHE A 659 -1.10 18.04 16.84
CA PHE A 659 -0.06 17.32 16.11
C PHE A 659 0.29 15.99 16.80
N VAL A 660 0.08 14.89 16.08
CA VAL A 660 0.50 13.53 16.45
C VAL A 660 1.59 13.03 15.50
N PHE A 661 2.49 12.19 16.01
CA PHE A 661 3.62 11.71 15.20
C PHE A 661 3.27 10.50 14.32
N SER A 662 2.39 9.61 14.78
CA SER A 662 2.00 8.38 14.08
C SER A 662 0.56 7.96 14.39
N ASP A 663 0.02 7.01 13.64
CA ASP A 663 -1.33 6.43 13.81
C ASP A 663 -1.43 5.39 14.95
N SER A 664 -0.61 5.54 16.00
CA SER A 664 -0.68 4.60 17.13
C SER A 664 -2.01 4.79 17.89
N TYR A 665 -2.57 3.67 18.35
CA TYR A 665 -3.83 3.67 19.09
C TYR A 665 -3.76 4.56 20.34
N VAL A 666 -2.63 4.54 21.05
CA VAL A 666 -2.38 5.41 22.21
C VAL A 666 -2.47 6.88 21.84
N LEU A 667 -1.81 7.31 20.76
CA LEU A 667 -1.84 8.72 20.34
C LEU A 667 -3.23 9.16 19.88
N LYS A 668 -3.99 8.24 19.26
CA LYS A 668 -5.39 8.46 18.94
C LYS A 668 -6.22 8.71 20.20
N LEU A 669 -6.08 7.90 21.26
CA LEU A 669 -6.81 8.10 22.52
C LEU A 669 -6.52 9.47 23.16
N VAL A 670 -5.27 9.92 23.10
CA VAL A 670 -4.88 11.26 23.59
C VAL A 670 -5.54 12.35 22.74
N ALA A 671 -5.47 12.24 21.41
CA ALA A 671 -6.07 13.21 20.50
C ALA A 671 -7.59 13.28 20.65
N ASP A 672 -8.26 12.13 20.79
CA ASP A 672 -9.70 12.03 21.04
C ASP A 672 -10.05 12.68 22.39
N GLY A 673 -9.30 12.39 23.46
CA GLY A 673 -9.50 13.01 24.77
C GLY A 673 -9.32 14.53 24.77
N VAL A 674 -8.32 15.04 24.03
CA VAL A 674 -8.12 16.49 23.84
C VAL A 674 -9.32 17.10 23.11
N MET A 675 -9.72 16.49 22.00
CA MET A 675 -10.79 17.00 21.14
C MET A 675 -12.15 17.00 21.85
N ASP A 676 -12.45 15.93 22.58
CA ASP A 676 -13.71 15.76 23.29
C ASP A 676 -13.85 16.74 24.46
N GLU A 677 -12.80 16.96 25.25
CA GLU A 677 -12.84 17.94 26.34
C GLU A 677 -12.97 19.37 25.80
N LEU A 678 -12.20 19.75 24.77
CA LEU A 678 -12.29 21.09 24.17
C LEU A 678 -13.67 21.38 23.56
N LYS A 679 -14.34 20.36 23.01
CA LYS A 679 -15.74 20.46 22.55
C LYS A 679 -16.69 20.57 23.73
N LYS A 680 -16.55 19.71 24.73
CA LYS A 680 -17.44 19.61 25.90
C LYS A 680 -17.40 20.86 26.78
N SER A 681 -16.23 21.46 26.97
CA SER A 681 -16.08 22.71 27.74
C SER A 681 -16.65 23.94 27.03
N GLY A 682 -16.97 23.80 25.73
CA GLY A 682 -17.44 24.90 24.88
C GLY A 682 -16.32 25.89 24.51
N THR A 683 -15.06 25.60 24.84
CA THR A 683 -13.91 26.48 24.59
C THR A 683 -13.74 26.78 23.10
N LEU A 684 -13.93 25.78 22.23
CA LEU A 684 -13.84 25.98 20.77
C LEU A 684 -14.86 26.98 20.25
N VAL A 685 -16.09 26.93 20.77
CA VAL A 685 -17.16 27.87 20.37
C VAL A 685 -16.94 29.23 21.02
N ARG A 686 -16.59 29.26 22.31
CA ARG A 686 -16.42 30.49 23.10
C ARG A 686 -15.29 31.38 22.59
N TYR A 687 -14.18 30.79 22.13
CA TYR A 687 -13.01 31.51 21.64
C TYR A 687 -12.86 31.47 20.11
N ASN A 688 -13.87 30.97 19.39
CA ASN A 688 -13.88 30.80 17.94
C ASN A 688 -12.61 30.09 17.43
N ILE A 689 -12.33 28.90 17.96
CA ILE A 689 -11.13 28.11 17.64
C ILE A 689 -11.46 26.97 16.68
N ARG A 690 -10.66 26.88 15.60
CA ARG A 690 -10.63 25.73 14.70
C ARG A 690 -9.44 24.84 15.04
N VAL A 691 -9.68 23.54 15.17
CA VAL A 691 -8.63 22.54 15.39
C VAL A 691 -8.28 21.83 14.09
N ASP A 692 -7.01 21.87 13.68
CA ASP A 692 -6.48 21.13 12.54
C ASP A 692 -5.63 19.96 13.08
N LEU A 693 -6.06 18.71 12.84
CA LEU A 693 -5.30 17.51 13.21
C LEU A 693 -4.19 17.27 12.17
N LYS A 694 -2.94 17.18 12.62
CA LYS A 694 -1.76 16.92 11.79
C LYS A 694 -1.11 15.61 12.21
N ASN A 695 -0.74 14.79 11.24
CA ASN A 695 -0.08 13.50 11.48
C ASN A 695 1.16 13.36 10.60
N ALA A 696 2.30 13.02 11.21
CA ALA A 696 3.56 12.83 10.50
C ALA A 696 3.74 11.41 9.91
N GLN A 697 2.80 10.49 10.13
CA GLN A 697 2.83 9.11 9.60
C GLN A 697 4.15 8.37 9.91
N ASN A 698 4.68 8.60 11.11
CA ASN A 698 5.95 8.04 11.57
C ASN A 698 7.19 8.51 10.79
N ASP A 699 7.09 9.62 10.05
CA ASP A 699 8.18 10.19 9.25
C ASP A 699 8.66 11.54 9.80
N TYR A 700 9.96 11.62 10.14
CA TYR A 700 10.56 12.82 10.73
C TYR A 700 10.63 14.00 9.76
N ALA A 701 10.84 13.77 8.47
CA ALA A 701 10.89 14.85 7.48
C ALA A 701 9.52 15.52 7.34
N THR A 702 8.46 14.71 7.35
CA THR A 702 7.06 15.14 7.36
C THR A 702 6.73 15.87 8.66
N ALA A 703 7.17 15.36 9.82
CA ALA A 703 7.03 16.05 11.09
C ALA A 703 7.67 17.46 11.06
N GLN A 704 8.88 17.58 10.51
CA GLN A 704 9.56 18.88 10.37
C GLN A 704 8.79 19.81 9.44
N ALA A 705 8.31 19.31 8.31
CA ALA A 705 7.50 20.07 7.36
C ALA A 705 6.19 20.56 8.00
N ILE A 706 5.52 19.72 8.82
CA ILE A 706 4.31 20.09 9.56
C ILE A 706 4.58 21.24 10.53
N ILE A 707 5.66 21.19 11.31
CA ILE A 707 6.01 22.26 12.24
C ILE A 707 6.38 23.56 11.51
N GLN A 708 7.15 23.46 10.41
CA GLN A 708 7.44 24.62 9.56
C GLN A 708 6.16 25.23 9.00
N ASP A 709 5.19 24.40 8.58
CA ASP A 709 3.90 24.85 8.10
C ASP A 709 3.08 25.54 9.20
N ILE A 710 3.02 24.96 10.41
CA ILE A 710 2.32 25.54 11.57
C ILE A 710 2.89 26.91 11.93
N VAL A 711 4.22 27.06 11.96
CA VAL A 711 4.88 28.35 12.23
C VAL A 711 4.64 29.33 11.09
N ARG A 712 4.80 28.90 9.84
CA ARG A 712 4.60 29.74 8.64
C ARG A 712 3.17 30.24 8.52
N GLN A 713 2.19 29.38 8.80
CA GLN A 713 0.76 29.71 8.74
C GLN A 713 0.27 30.47 9.97
N LYS A 714 1.16 30.79 10.93
CA LYS A 714 0.88 31.58 12.14
C LYS A 714 -0.32 31.02 12.92
N TYR A 715 -0.26 29.74 13.25
CA TYR A 715 -1.25 29.16 14.17
C TYR A 715 -1.19 29.87 15.54
N ASP A 716 -2.33 29.94 16.20
CA ASP A 716 -2.49 30.62 17.49
C ASP A 716 -2.08 29.72 18.65
N TYR A 717 -2.30 28.41 18.51
CA TYR A 717 -1.97 27.41 19.51
C TYR A 717 -1.44 26.14 18.84
N LEU A 718 -0.51 25.47 19.51
CA LEU A 718 0.01 24.15 19.12
C LEU A 718 -0.20 23.17 20.27
N ILE A 719 -0.91 22.08 20.03
CA ILE A 719 -0.95 20.92 20.92
C ILE A 719 -0.14 19.80 20.28
N THR A 720 0.89 19.27 20.96
CA THR A 720 1.60 18.07 20.51
C THR A 720 1.27 16.87 21.38
N ALA A 721 0.85 15.77 20.77
CA ALA A 721 0.51 14.52 21.46
C ALA A 721 1.52 13.42 21.08
N SER A 722 2.75 13.55 21.58
CA SER A 722 3.80 12.52 21.73
C SER A 722 5.16 13.17 22.03
N THR A 723 6.10 12.41 22.58
CA THR A 723 7.50 12.86 22.75
C THR A 723 8.15 13.27 21.43
N LEU A 724 7.95 12.51 20.35
CA LEU A 724 8.54 12.82 19.04
C LEU A 724 7.94 14.07 18.41
N ALA A 725 6.63 14.28 18.54
CA ALA A 725 5.97 15.50 18.09
C ALA A 725 6.49 16.72 18.86
N LEU A 726 6.65 16.61 20.19
CA LEU A 726 7.26 17.67 21.00
C LEU A 726 8.72 17.92 20.60
N GLN A 727 9.53 16.89 20.37
CA GLN A 727 10.94 17.07 20.00
C GLN A 727 11.10 17.86 18.70
N VAL A 728 10.29 17.54 17.69
CA VAL A 728 10.30 18.27 16.42
C VAL A 728 9.74 19.69 16.59
N ALA A 729 8.64 19.82 17.32
CA ALA A 729 8.00 21.12 17.60
C ALA A 729 8.89 22.06 18.41
N ALA A 730 9.56 21.57 19.45
CA ALA A 730 10.44 22.37 20.30
C ALA A 730 11.64 22.95 19.53
N ASN A 731 12.12 22.23 18.50
CA ASN A 731 13.18 22.72 17.62
C ASN A 731 12.66 23.78 16.64
N GLY A 732 11.48 23.57 16.03
CA GLY A 732 10.95 24.44 14.98
C GLY A 732 10.06 25.60 15.44
N ASN A 733 9.41 25.50 16.61
CA ASN A 733 8.48 26.49 17.15
C ASN A 733 9.09 27.22 18.35
N LYS A 734 9.30 28.53 18.22
CA LYS A 734 9.81 29.41 19.28
C LYS A 734 8.83 30.52 19.70
N GLN A 735 7.63 30.56 19.09
CA GLN A 735 6.74 31.72 19.20
C GLN A 735 5.30 31.32 19.54
N ILE A 736 4.80 30.24 18.95
CA ILE A 736 3.41 29.82 19.15
C ILE A 736 3.28 29.19 20.55
N PRO A 737 2.28 29.59 21.36
CA PRO A 737 1.92 28.91 22.59
C PRO A 737 1.72 27.41 22.36
N HIS A 738 2.55 26.61 23.01
CA HIS A 738 2.68 25.19 22.77
C HIS A 738 2.34 24.42 24.05
N ILE A 739 1.35 23.55 23.96
CA ILE A 739 0.92 22.64 25.02
C ILE A 739 1.26 21.22 24.60
N PHE A 740 2.05 20.49 25.37
CA PHE A 740 2.32 19.09 25.06
C PHE A 740 1.49 18.15 25.94
N GLY A 741 1.21 16.96 25.42
CA GLY A 741 0.58 15.85 26.14
C GLY A 741 1.18 14.51 25.73
N ALA A 742 1.05 13.50 26.58
CA ALA A 742 1.61 12.17 26.37
C ALA A 742 3.13 12.18 26.07
N VAL A 743 3.87 13.01 26.81
CA VAL A 743 5.33 13.12 26.72
C VAL A 743 5.94 12.44 27.93
N THR A 744 6.82 11.47 27.71
CA THR A 744 7.43 10.68 28.79
C THR A 744 8.31 11.52 29.71
N ASP A 745 9.29 12.24 29.14
CA ASP A 745 10.25 13.03 29.89
C ASP A 745 10.59 14.33 29.11
N PRO A 746 9.88 15.44 29.39
CA PRO A 746 10.18 16.72 28.75
C PRO A 746 11.51 17.32 29.22
N TYR A 747 12.01 16.93 30.39
CA TYR A 747 13.23 17.51 30.97
C TYR A 747 14.48 17.04 30.23
N ARG A 748 14.52 15.75 29.88
CA ARG A 748 15.62 15.15 29.11
C ARG A 748 15.80 15.78 27.72
N MET A 749 14.73 16.31 27.13
CA MET A 749 14.76 16.97 25.82
C MET A 749 15.28 18.42 25.86
N GLY A 750 15.64 18.93 27.04
CA GLY A 750 16.16 20.29 27.20
C GLY A 750 15.10 21.39 27.05
N VAL A 751 13.82 21.04 27.02
CA VAL A 751 12.71 22.01 26.96
C VAL A 751 12.27 22.50 28.34
N ALA A 752 12.69 21.81 29.40
CA ALA A 752 12.45 22.15 30.80
C ALA A 752 13.58 21.67 31.72
N ARG A 753 13.83 22.39 32.81
CA ARG A 753 14.73 21.99 33.91
C ARG A 753 13.97 21.56 35.16
N SER A 754 12.78 22.12 35.37
CA SER A 754 11.85 21.74 36.45
C SER A 754 10.41 22.05 36.02
N PRO A 755 9.38 21.57 36.74
CA PRO A 755 7.99 21.87 36.43
C PRO A 755 7.70 23.37 36.23
N ALA A 756 8.38 24.27 36.94
CA ALA A 756 8.20 25.72 36.85
C ALA A 756 9.30 26.44 36.04
N ASP A 757 10.37 25.74 35.65
CA ASP A 757 11.49 26.29 34.87
C ASP A 757 11.56 25.60 33.51
N HIS A 758 10.85 26.15 32.54
CA HIS A 758 10.75 25.66 31.16
C HIS A 758 10.75 26.81 30.16
N ILE A 759 10.90 26.47 28.87
CA ILE A 759 10.95 27.50 27.82
C ILE A 759 9.63 28.32 27.80
N PRO A 760 9.68 29.64 27.53
CA PRO A 760 8.56 30.54 27.82
C PRO A 760 7.26 30.28 27.04
N ASN A 761 7.35 29.70 25.84
CA ASN A 761 6.19 29.43 24.98
C ASN A 761 5.63 28.01 25.14
N LEU A 762 6.14 27.21 26.08
CA LEU A 762 5.79 25.81 26.25
C LEU A 762 5.22 25.55 27.65
N THR A 763 4.19 24.73 27.74
CA THR A 763 3.75 24.06 28.97
C THR A 763 3.16 22.69 28.59
N GLY A 764 2.71 21.88 29.54
CA GLY A 764 2.05 20.62 29.19
C GLY A 764 1.98 19.57 30.29
N VAL A 765 1.50 18.40 29.86
CA VAL A 765 1.32 17.22 30.70
C VAL A 765 2.42 16.22 30.39
N ALA A 766 3.28 15.98 31.37
CA ALA A 766 4.28 14.93 31.33
C ALA A 766 3.66 13.62 31.82
N THR A 767 3.77 12.57 31.01
CA THR A 767 3.16 11.25 31.25
C THR A 767 4.27 10.21 31.24
N PHE A 768 5.10 10.24 32.28
CA PHE A 768 6.10 9.19 32.48
C PHE A 768 5.40 7.88 32.83
N GLN A 769 5.62 6.84 32.04
CA GLN A 769 4.94 5.57 32.23
C GLN A 769 5.36 4.90 33.55
N PRO A 770 4.45 4.14 34.20
CA PRO A 770 4.69 3.55 35.53
C PRO A 770 5.57 2.29 35.45
N VAL A 771 6.81 2.46 34.99
CA VAL A 771 7.81 1.40 34.79
C VAL A 771 8.14 0.70 36.11
N GLU A 772 8.33 1.47 37.19
CA GLU A 772 8.64 0.92 38.51
C GLU A 772 7.48 0.09 39.07
N SER A 773 6.25 0.60 38.97
CA SER A 773 5.03 -0.12 39.37
C SER A 773 4.90 -1.43 38.60
N THR A 774 5.21 -1.40 37.29
CA THR A 774 5.19 -2.59 36.42
C THR A 774 6.21 -3.64 36.85
N ILE A 775 7.44 -3.25 37.14
CA ILE A 775 8.50 -4.18 37.58
C ILE A 775 8.24 -4.72 39.00
N LYS A 776 7.69 -3.90 39.90
CA LYS A 776 7.22 -4.37 41.22
C LYS A 776 6.10 -5.41 41.06
N ALA A 777 5.16 -5.18 40.15
CA ALA A 777 4.11 -6.16 39.83
C ALA A 777 4.70 -7.45 39.22
N MET A 778 5.70 -7.36 38.34
CA MET A 778 6.43 -8.53 37.84
C MET A 778 7.02 -9.36 38.98
N ARG A 779 7.68 -8.74 39.97
CA ARG A 779 8.22 -9.45 41.13
C ARG A 779 7.13 -10.07 41.99
N ALA A 780 6.03 -9.36 42.22
CA ALA A 780 4.90 -9.86 43.01
C ALA A 780 4.20 -11.07 42.37
N ILE A 781 4.12 -11.11 41.04
CA ILE A 781 3.48 -12.19 40.28
C ILE A 781 4.47 -13.35 40.04
N PHE A 782 5.75 -13.05 39.78
CA PHE A 782 6.80 -14.01 39.46
C PHE A 782 8.00 -13.88 40.42
N PRO A 783 7.86 -14.35 41.68
CA PRO A 783 8.91 -14.21 42.69
C PRO A 783 10.21 -14.94 42.31
N GLY A 784 10.15 -16.01 41.51
CA GLY A 784 11.30 -16.79 41.06
C GLY A 784 11.96 -16.33 39.75
N ALA A 785 11.38 -15.37 39.03
CA ALA A 785 11.92 -14.92 37.74
C ALA A 785 13.22 -14.10 37.95
N ARG A 786 14.19 -14.27 37.05
CA ARG A 786 15.52 -13.67 37.12
C ARG A 786 15.78 -12.69 35.99
N ARG A 787 15.28 -12.94 34.78
CA ARG A 787 15.65 -12.19 33.56
C ARG A 787 14.44 -11.54 32.90
N ILE A 788 14.50 -10.23 32.69
CA ILE A 788 13.49 -9.46 31.95
C ILE A 788 14.09 -9.09 30.60
N GLY A 789 13.46 -9.49 29.50
CA GLY A 789 13.80 -9.02 28.16
C GLY A 789 13.12 -7.69 27.85
N ILE A 790 13.85 -6.76 27.24
CA ILE A 790 13.30 -5.51 26.71
C ILE A 790 13.90 -5.21 25.34
N VAL A 791 13.04 -4.81 24.39
CA VAL A 791 13.43 -4.24 23.11
C VAL A 791 13.09 -2.76 23.12
N TRP A 792 14.01 -1.91 22.68
CA TRP A 792 13.86 -0.46 22.73
C TRP A 792 14.63 0.25 21.61
N ASN A 793 14.16 1.42 21.18
CA ASN A 793 14.75 2.22 20.12
C ASN A 793 15.58 3.36 20.71
N PRO A 794 16.92 3.36 20.55
CA PRO A 794 17.77 4.40 21.12
C PRO A 794 17.60 5.76 20.45
N ALA A 795 16.96 5.83 19.28
CA ALA A 795 16.63 7.10 18.63
C ALA A 795 15.43 7.82 19.28
N GLU A 796 14.68 7.16 20.16
CA GLU A 796 13.50 7.72 20.84
C GLU A 796 13.81 8.07 22.30
N ALA A 797 13.80 9.37 22.65
CA ALA A 797 14.11 9.83 24.01
C ALA A 797 13.16 9.26 25.08
N ASN A 798 11.89 9.04 24.72
CA ASN A 798 10.89 8.35 25.56
C ASN A 798 11.27 6.91 25.87
N SER A 799 11.77 6.19 24.86
CA SER A 799 12.16 4.80 24.98
C SER A 799 13.42 4.64 25.83
N GLU A 800 14.40 5.52 25.62
CA GLU A 800 15.61 5.58 26.43
C GLU A 800 15.29 5.87 27.90
N ALA A 801 14.49 6.91 28.19
CA ALA A 801 14.11 7.29 29.55
C ALA A 801 13.37 6.15 30.29
N CYS A 802 12.45 5.47 29.60
CA CYS A 802 11.79 4.29 30.15
C CYS A 802 12.77 3.15 30.43
N THR A 803 13.72 2.90 29.53
CA THR A 803 14.69 1.82 29.66
C THR A 803 15.67 2.08 30.80
N GLU A 804 16.10 3.32 31.02
CA GLU A 804 16.94 3.70 32.16
C GLU A 804 16.23 3.46 33.50
N LYS A 805 14.97 3.90 33.63
CA LYS A 805 14.16 3.58 34.82
C LYS A 805 13.93 2.07 34.97
N ALA A 806 13.72 1.36 33.86
CA ALA A 806 13.57 -0.09 33.88
C ALA A 806 14.85 -0.77 34.40
N ARG A 807 16.03 -0.28 34.03
CA ARG A 807 17.33 -0.80 34.49
C ARG A 807 17.51 -0.61 36.00
N ALA A 808 17.20 0.59 36.51
CA ALA A 808 17.26 0.89 37.94
C ALA A 808 16.25 0.05 38.73
N ALA A 809 14.99 0.01 38.29
CA ALA A 809 13.92 -0.75 38.93
C ALA A 809 14.15 -2.27 38.89
N ALA A 810 14.67 -2.80 37.77
CA ALA A 810 15.05 -4.20 37.66
C ALA A 810 16.13 -4.56 38.69
N THR A 811 17.17 -3.74 38.81
CA THR A 811 18.25 -3.94 39.79
C THR A 811 17.71 -3.92 41.22
N GLN A 812 16.88 -2.93 41.57
CA GLN A 812 16.27 -2.81 42.91
C GLN A 812 15.34 -4.00 43.26
N ASN A 813 14.72 -4.62 42.26
CA ASN A 813 13.80 -5.75 42.43
C ASN A 813 14.45 -7.11 42.10
N GLY A 814 15.79 -7.17 42.01
CA GLY A 814 16.55 -8.42 41.85
C GLY A 814 16.40 -9.09 40.47
N PHE A 815 16.12 -8.33 39.42
CA PHE A 815 16.08 -8.80 38.03
C PHE A 815 17.33 -8.39 37.26
N GLN A 816 17.76 -9.25 36.34
CA GLN A 816 18.68 -8.88 35.26
C GLN A 816 17.87 -8.41 34.05
N LEU A 817 18.05 -7.15 33.64
CA LEU A 817 17.48 -6.63 32.40
C LEU A 817 18.36 -7.06 31.22
N VAL A 818 17.78 -7.71 30.22
CA VAL A 818 18.45 -8.15 29.00
C VAL A 818 17.91 -7.29 27.85
N GLU A 819 18.76 -6.40 27.35
CA GLU A 819 18.36 -5.36 26.41
C GLU A 819 18.72 -5.73 24.95
N ARG A 820 17.86 -5.34 24.01
CA ARG A 820 18.16 -5.27 22.57
C ARG A 820 17.66 -3.97 21.99
N THR A 821 18.49 -3.35 21.16
CA THR A 821 18.13 -2.13 20.44
C THR A 821 17.60 -2.44 19.05
N VAL A 822 16.70 -1.59 18.56
CA VAL A 822 16.18 -1.61 17.19
C VAL A 822 16.07 -0.19 16.67
N ASN A 823 16.18 0.01 15.36
CA ASN A 823 15.95 1.33 14.74
C ASN A 823 14.63 1.41 13.96
N SER A 824 13.99 0.26 13.71
CA SER A 824 12.78 0.14 12.90
C SER A 824 11.91 -1.02 13.37
N THR A 825 10.62 -0.99 13.00
CA THR A 825 9.65 -2.02 13.40
C THR A 825 9.98 -3.40 12.80
N ASP A 826 10.67 -3.45 11.65
CA ASP A 826 11.05 -4.70 10.96
C ASP A 826 12.09 -5.51 11.75
N GLU A 827 12.94 -4.84 12.54
CA GLU A 827 13.99 -5.49 13.36
C GLU A 827 13.45 -6.10 14.65
N VAL A 828 12.25 -5.69 15.09
CA VAL A 828 11.68 -6.06 16.40
C VAL A 828 11.53 -7.56 16.55
N ARG A 829 11.08 -8.26 15.51
CA ARG A 829 10.90 -9.72 15.54
C ARG A 829 12.21 -10.44 15.87
N ASP A 830 13.28 -10.06 15.19
CA ASP A 830 14.58 -10.70 15.33
C ASP A 830 15.24 -10.31 16.67
N ALA A 831 15.02 -9.09 17.15
CA ALA A 831 15.44 -8.64 18.48
C ALA A 831 14.75 -9.45 19.61
N VAL A 832 13.44 -9.67 19.51
CA VAL A 832 12.68 -10.51 20.46
C VAL A 832 13.17 -11.96 20.41
N ALA A 833 13.38 -12.52 19.21
CA ALA A 833 13.90 -13.88 19.06
C ALA A 833 15.30 -14.03 19.69
N ALA A 834 16.16 -13.02 19.55
CA ALA A 834 17.49 -13.01 20.17
C ALA A 834 17.43 -12.91 21.70
N LEU A 835 16.40 -12.27 22.26
CA LEU A 835 16.17 -12.25 23.71
C LEU A 835 15.64 -13.60 24.22
N LEU A 836 14.70 -14.22 23.48
CA LEU A 836 14.21 -15.56 23.79
C LEU A 836 15.33 -16.60 23.77
N ALA A 837 16.28 -16.50 22.83
CA ALA A 837 17.47 -17.35 22.79
C ALA A 837 18.44 -17.15 23.97
N LYS A 838 18.26 -16.09 24.76
CA LYS A 838 18.99 -15.84 26.02
C LYS A 838 18.20 -16.30 27.25
N ASP A 839 17.15 -17.10 27.09
CA ASP A 839 16.34 -17.65 28.18
C ASP A 839 15.82 -16.56 29.13
N ILE A 840 15.14 -15.54 28.58
CA ILE A 840 14.42 -14.55 29.39
C ILE A 840 13.18 -15.18 30.03
N ASP A 841 12.87 -14.79 31.28
CA ASP A 841 11.71 -15.31 32.00
C ASP A 841 10.46 -14.48 31.72
N LEU A 842 10.63 -13.16 31.59
CA LEU A 842 9.56 -12.18 31.39
C LEU A 842 9.97 -11.24 30.25
N PHE A 843 8.99 -10.65 29.56
CA PHE A 843 9.25 -9.64 28.54
C PHE A 843 8.46 -8.36 28.83
N PHE A 844 9.10 -7.21 28.62
CA PHE A 844 8.56 -5.90 28.95
C PHE A 844 8.71 -4.94 27.78
N THR A 845 7.68 -4.13 27.54
CA THR A 845 7.74 -2.94 26.68
C THR A 845 7.19 -1.75 27.42
N SER A 846 7.84 -0.59 27.26
CA SER A 846 7.34 0.66 27.80
C SER A 846 7.83 1.86 27.02
N GLY A 847 6.88 2.75 26.74
CA GLY A 847 7.18 4.10 26.24
C GLY A 847 7.93 4.13 24.92
N ASP A 848 7.85 3.10 24.07
CA ASP A 848 8.53 3.02 22.78
C ASP A 848 7.51 2.95 21.63
N ASN A 849 7.58 3.90 20.70
CA ASN A 849 6.63 3.97 19.60
C ASN A 849 6.95 2.95 18.49
N THR A 850 8.22 2.70 18.20
CA THR A 850 8.66 1.75 17.17
C THR A 850 8.28 0.30 17.50
N VAL A 851 8.48 -0.09 18.76
CA VAL A 851 8.28 -1.45 19.27
C VAL A 851 6.80 -1.76 19.46
N ILE A 852 5.98 -0.79 19.92
CA ILE A 852 4.55 -1.03 20.12
C ILE A 852 3.78 -1.25 18.81
N LEU A 853 4.28 -0.74 17.68
CA LEU A 853 3.73 -1.04 16.35
C LEU A 853 3.88 -2.52 15.98
N ALA A 854 4.90 -3.20 16.51
CA ALA A 854 5.12 -4.65 16.33
C ALA A 854 4.40 -5.51 17.38
N PHE A 855 3.47 -4.96 18.19
CA PHE A 855 2.84 -5.66 19.31
C PHE A 855 2.31 -7.06 18.95
N ALA A 856 1.60 -7.21 17.84
CA ALA A 856 0.99 -8.49 17.45
C ALA A 856 2.05 -9.58 17.22
N THR A 857 3.17 -9.20 16.60
CA THR A 857 4.33 -10.07 16.35
C THR A 857 4.99 -10.46 17.68
N ILE A 858 5.20 -9.50 18.58
CA ILE A 858 5.78 -9.73 19.92
C ILE A 858 4.90 -10.70 20.71
N ALA A 859 3.60 -10.41 20.82
CA ALA A 859 2.66 -11.22 21.59
C ALA A 859 2.57 -12.66 21.07
N ALA A 860 2.60 -12.86 19.74
CA ALA A 860 2.59 -14.19 19.14
C ALA A 860 3.85 -15.00 19.50
N LEU A 861 5.04 -14.41 19.36
CA LEU A 861 6.32 -15.07 19.67
C LEU A 861 6.45 -15.44 21.15
N LEU A 862 6.09 -14.51 22.04
CA LEU A 862 6.19 -14.73 23.48
C LEU A 862 5.19 -15.80 23.95
N LYS A 863 3.97 -15.80 23.40
CA LYS A 863 2.96 -16.82 23.71
C LYS A 863 3.41 -18.23 23.32
N GLU A 864 4.08 -18.38 22.16
CA GLU A 864 4.60 -19.68 21.72
C GLU A 864 5.64 -20.25 22.70
N ARG A 865 6.47 -19.38 23.30
CA ARG A 865 7.49 -19.76 24.29
C ARG A 865 7.00 -19.67 25.74
N LYS A 866 5.71 -19.38 25.97
CA LYS A 866 5.08 -19.18 27.28
C LYS A 866 5.80 -18.12 28.14
N VAL A 867 6.36 -17.09 27.51
CA VAL A 867 6.97 -15.95 28.21
C VAL A 867 5.88 -14.90 28.46
N PRO A 868 5.60 -14.52 29.72
CA PRO A 868 4.62 -13.50 30.05
C PRO A 868 5.01 -12.12 29.50
N TYR A 869 4.09 -11.50 28.76
CA TYR A 869 4.30 -10.19 28.14
C TYR A 869 3.66 -9.07 28.97
N PHE A 870 4.50 -8.16 29.48
CA PHE A 870 4.08 -6.98 30.23
C PHE A 870 4.16 -5.72 29.35
N THR A 871 3.13 -4.88 29.41
CA THR A 871 3.10 -3.60 28.69
C THR A 871 2.65 -2.43 29.56
N ASN A 872 2.78 -1.24 29.01
CA ASN A 872 2.38 0.03 29.59
C ASN A 872 1.03 0.56 29.05
N ASP A 873 0.21 -0.31 28.44
CA ASP A 873 -1.13 0.01 27.94
C ASP A 873 -2.18 -1.01 28.44
N PRO A 874 -3.19 -0.59 29.22
CA PRO A 874 -4.29 -1.45 29.69
C PRO A 874 -5.06 -2.18 28.57
N THR A 875 -5.13 -1.58 27.38
CA THR A 875 -5.91 -2.11 26.25
C THR A 875 -5.24 -3.30 25.56
N ASP A 876 -3.92 -3.45 25.71
CA ASP A 876 -3.14 -4.55 25.14
C ASP A 876 -3.49 -5.93 25.70
N ILE A 877 -4.15 -5.99 26.85
CA ILE A 877 -4.69 -7.22 27.44
C ILE A 877 -5.63 -7.93 26.45
N GLN A 878 -6.44 -7.16 25.73
CA GLN A 878 -7.34 -7.72 24.72
C GLN A 878 -6.57 -8.30 23.52
N ARG A 879 -5.41 -7.71 23.21
CA ARG A 879 -4.56 -8.00 22.06
C ARG A 879 -3.55 -9.12 22.32
N GLY A 880 -3.36 -9.55 23.58
CA GLY A 880 -2.54 -10.71 23.93
C GLY A 880 -1.43 -10.45 24.94
N ALA A 881 -1.38 -9.28 25.58
CA ALA A 881 -0.52 -9.05 26.73
C ALA A 881 -1.03 -9.85 27.94
N PHE A 882 -0.10 -10.24 28.80
CA PHE A 882 -0.38 -10.98 30.04
C PHE A 882 -0.87 -10.04 31.14
N PHE A 883 -0.19 -8.91 31.32
CA PHE A 883 -0.46 -7.95 32.37
C PHE A 883 0.00 -6.56 31.91
N SER A 884 -0.69 -5.51 32.29
CA SER A 884 -0.26 -4.15 31.97
C SER A 884 -0.58 -3.16 33.08
N ILE A 885 0.32 -2.20 33.27
CA ILE A 885 0.11 -1.02 34.10
C ILE A 885 0.49 0.17 33.25
N GLY A 886 -0.48 1.00 32.90
CA GLY A 886 -0.30 2.09 31.96
C GLY A 886 -1.10 3.32 32.34
N ALA A 887 -0.77 4.46 31.75
CA ALA A 887 -1.56 5.67 31.91
C ALA A 887 -2.92 5.53 31.20
N ASP A 888 -3.98 6.11 31.75
CA ASP A 888 -5.20 6.39 30.99
C ASP A 888 -4.96 7.53 30.01
N TYR A 889 -4.71 7.18 28.75
CA TYR A 889 -4.36 8.16 27.73
C TYR A 889 -5.54 9.06 27.30
N ILE A 890 -6.80 8.66 27.53
CA ILE A 890 -7.95 9.57 27.34
C ILE A 890 -7.91 10.64 28.42
N GLU A 891 -7.68 10.25 29.68
CA GLU A 891 -7.60 11.19 30.81
C GLU A 891 -6.38 12.12 30.69
N VAL A 892 -5.25 11.62 30.18
CA VAL A 892 -4.09 12.45 29.81
C VAL A 892 -4.46 13.45 28.72
N GLY A 893 -5.23 13.05 27.72
CA GLY A 893 -5.76 13.95 26.68
C GLY A 893 -6.66 15.03 27.27
N VAL A 894 -7.59 14.66 28.15
CA VAL A 894 -8.48 15.59 28.87
C VAL A 894 -7.67 16.59 29.70
N GLU A 895 -6.65 16.14 30.42
CA GLU A 895 -5.82 17.03 31.23
C GLU A 895 -4.96 17.97 30.35
N THR A 896 -4.50 17.49 29.20
CA THR A 896 -3.80 18.30 28.19
C THR A 896 -4.72 19.39 27.64
N ALA A 897 -5.99 19.07 27.37
CA ALA A 897 -6.99 20.05 26.97
C ALA A 897 -7.25 21.09 28.06
N ARG A 898 -7.37 20.72 29.33
CA ARG A 898 -7.55 21.67 30.44
C ARG A 898 -6.38 22.65 30.58
N MET A 899 -5.16 22.21 30.31
CA MET A 899 -4.01 23.11 30.23
C MET A 899 -4.11 24.04 29.02
N ALA A 900 -4.50 23.50 27.86
CA ALA A 900 -4.73 24.32 26.67
C ALA A 900 -5.82 25.37 26.90
N GLU A 901 -6.88 25.06 27.65
CA GLU A 901 -7.95 26.00 28.00
C GLU A 901 -7.45 27.21 28.78
N LYS A 902 -6.51 27.02 29.73
CA LYS A 902 -5.88 28.13 30.45
C LYS A 902 -5.09 29.05 29.51
N VAL A 903 -4.29 28.45 28.64
CA VAL A 903 -3.51 29.18 27.62
C VAL A 903 -4.44 29.91 26.64
N ILE A 904 -5.53 29.26 26.22
CA ILE A 904 -6.56 29.84 25.36
C ILE A 904 -7.28 31.01 26.03
N ALA A 905 -7.55 30.89 27.34
CA ALA A 905 -8.16 31.94 28.14
C ALA A 905 -7.28 33.17 28.35
N GLY A 906 -5.99 33.10 28.00
CA GLY A 906 -5.05 34.21 28.00
C GLY A 906 -3.93 34.09 29.03
N GLU A 907 -3.84 32.99 29.77
CA GLU A 907 -2.68 32.72 30.64
C GLU A 907 -1.43 32.44 29.78
N SER A 908 -0.29 32.98 30.19
CA SER A 908 0.98 32.73 29.50
C SER A 908 1.45 31.29 29.77
N PRO A 909 1.88 30.52 28.75
CA PRO A 909 2.45 29.19 28.97
C PRO A 909 3.57 29.18 30.00
N LYS A 910 4.40 30.24 30.04
CA LYS A 910 5.51 30.41 31.02
C LYS A 910 5.05 30.31 32.48
N ASP A 911 3.84 30.77 32.78
CA ASP A 911 3.34 30.87 34.15
C ASP A 911 2.55 29.61 34.57
N ILE A 912 2.39 28.64 33.66
CA ILE A 912 1.69 27.38 33.89
C ILE A 912 2.74 26.26 34.06
N PRO A 913 2.95 25.74 35.27
CA PRO A 913 3.91 24.66 35.48
C PRO A 913 3.52 23.39 34.72
N ILE A 914 4.53 22.67 34.20
CA ILE A 914 4.37 21.32 33.66
C ILE A 914 3.79 20.42 34.75
N LYS A 915 2.77 19.63 34.41
CA LYS A 915 2.14 18.68 35.34
C LYS A 915 2.56 17.26 35.02
N ASP A 916 3.22 16.61 35.98
CA ASP A 916 3.43 15.17 35.93
C ASP A 916 2.12 14.45 36.25
N TYR A 917 1.58 13.75 35.26
CA TYR A 917 0.29 13.09 35.34
C TYR A 917 0.26 11.81 34.50
N ALA A 918 0.20 10.67 35.19
CA ALA A 918 0.10 9.33 34.61
C ALA A 918 -0.90 8.51 35.44
N PRO A 919 -2.22 8.68 35.23
CA PRO A 919 -3.24 7.95 35.97
C PRO A 919 -3.14 6.46 35.67
N GLU A 920 -2.67 5.67 36.64
CA GLU A 920 -2.41 4.25 36.45
C GLU A 920 -3.72 3.45 36.31
N LYS A 921 -3.85 2.73 35.19
CA LYS A 921 -4.85 1.68 34.98
C LYS A 921 -4.15 0.33 34.86
N ILE A 922 -4.74 -0.67 35.51
CA ILE A 922 -4.23 -2.04 35.50
C ILE A 922 -5.08 -2.91 34.57
N GLY A 923 -4.42 -3.64 33.69
CA GLY A 923 -4.99 -4.65 32.83
C GLY A 923 -4.51 -6.05 33.20
N VAL A 924 -5.42 -7.04 33.20
CA VAL A 924 -5.09 -8.43 33.54
C VAL A 924 -5.72 -9.43 32.57
N ASN A 925 -4.89 -10.37 32.09
CA ASN A 925 -5.31 -11.50 31.26
C ASN A 925 -5.35 -12.81 32.07
N GLN A 926 -6.51 -13.18 32.57
CA GLN A 926 -6.76 -14.38 33.36
C GLN A 926 -6.70 -15.67 32.52
N ASP A 927 -6.98 -15.59 31.22
CA ASP A 927 -6.81 -16.73 30.31
C ASP A 927 -5.34 -17.12 30.20
N LEU A 928 -4.45 -16.13 30.02
CA LEU A 928 -3.01 -16.38 29.99
C LEU A 928 -2.47 -16.77 31.37
N ALA A 929 -3.01 -16.22 32.46
CA ALA A 929 -2.68 -16.67 33.82
C ALA A 929 -2.98 -18.15 34.02
N ARG A 930 -4.14 -18.64 33.56
CA ARG A 930 -4.48 -20.07 33.57
C ARG A 930 -3.57 -20.88 32.66
N LEU A 931 -3.28 -20.39 31.45
CA LEU A 931 -2.40 -21.07 30.49
C LEU A 931 -0.96 -21.23 30.99
N TYR A 932 -0.46 -20.23 31.71
CA TYR A 932 0.90 -20.23 32.26
C TYR A 932 0.97 -20.85 33.66
N GLY A 933 -0.16 -21.21 34.27
CA GLY A 933 -0.21 -21.81 35.60
C GLY A 933 0.15 -20.83 36.72
N VAL A 934 -0.12 -19.53 36.54
CA VAL A 934 0.31 -18.44 37.42
C VAL A 934 -0.88 -17.88 38.17
N LYS A 935 -0.77 -17.75 39.51
CA LYS A 935 -1.79 -17.11 40.34
C LYS A 935 -1.45 -15.63 40.54
N ILE A 936 -2.29 -14.75 40.01
CA ILE A 936 -2.14 -13.30 40.18
C ILE A 936 -2.62 -12.90 41.58
N PRO A 937 -1.86 -12.10 42.35
CA PRO A 937 -2.26 -11.63 43.68
C PRO A 937 -3.63 -10.90 43.69
N GLU A 938 -4.46 -11.19 44.69
CA GLU A 938 -5.83 -10.63 44.78
C GLU A 938 -5.88 -9.10 44.80
N HIS A 939 -4.90 -8.45 45.42
CA HIS A 939 -4.85 -6.99 45.49
C HIS A 939 -4.64 -6.33 44.11
N LEU A 940 -3.99 -7.01 43.16
CA LEU A 940 -3.85 -6.56 41.77
C LEU A 940 -5.12 -6.85 40.97
N LEU A 941 -5.75 -8.00 41.19
CA LEU A 941 -7.02 -8.38 40.53
C LEU A 941 -8.18 -7.45 40.93
N LYS A 942 -8.21 -6.98 42.18
CA LYS A 942 -9.23 -6.01 42.64
C LYS A 942 -9.05 -4.63 42.01
N LYS A 943 -7.81 -4.23 41.72
CA LYS A 943 -7.47 -2.94 41.07
C LYS A 943 -7.52 -2.96 39.54
N ALA A 944 -7.69 -4.13 38.93
CA ALA A 944 -7.72 -4.27 37.47
C ALA A 944 -8.98 -3.66 36.85
N ALA A 945 -8.78 -2.65 36.02
CA ALA A 945 -9.82 -1.95 35.26
C ALA A 945 -10.22 -2.71 33.98
N VAL A 946 -9.28 -3.46 33.38
CA VAL A 946 -9.52 -4.29 32.19
C VAL A 946 -9.24 -5.75 32.55
N LYS A 947 -10.24 -6.61 32.38
CA LYS A 947 -10.14 -8.06 32.63
C LYS A 947 -10.57 -8.82 31.38
N LYS A 948 -9.73 -9.74 30.95
CA LYS A 948 -10.02 -10.79 29.97
C LYS A 948 -9.70 -12.11 30.65
#